data_AF-A0A9D2BP62-F1
#
_entry.id   AF-A0A9D2BP62-F1
#
_cell.length_a   1.000
_cell.length_b   1.000
_cell.length_c   1.000
_cell.angle_alpha   90.00
_cell.angle_beta   90.00
_cell.angle_gamma   90.00
#
_symmetry.space_group_name_H-M   'P 1'
#
loop_
_entity.id
_entity.type
_entity.pdbx_description
1 polymer ?
#
loop_
_entity_poly.entity_id
_entity_poly.type
_entity_poly.pdbx_seq_one_letter_code
_entity_poly.pdbx_strand_id
1 'polypeptide(L)'
;MNSVKIIFLLLGVLLLSGCEGFAPEDKSHREDHNVNILDVEFEPDYKYFYANAQLNDSIVSAIIRGDSTIRFEAREFAGNHLATSNTQPRLIEIKNIKLQEIRNLDLNILVLVDLTLDPEQIAAQRLAVKNMKALFSLSNMHVAFMKNRTVSETMNATDYVLDNYFKPDPGEKYLYRSILCKLDELVGRKSRYFPEVKQDTITRYLTPRQEVLVVLSDGKVYEHDMPIDPEHYALQRAITQYADSIRRLPLFYVSLGSDEREAGLSEEPAEGLDNEAENLMRVLCAKMKGQFLRMLDPYFILNDLVTQFHKQYADFRFLFVNPDLKIYRGLERILQIDCFQSDSLIATDVFPYSVGSIYSPVIVHGATTFQIILRGGIFGVLIILLLYLVFQLVIPAIRYWLFKRKYVTRYTRKNMTYNGILVEQSCYFCKAPFEEGDEIVVKCQHVLHKSCWDENEYKCPEYGRHCKQGSHYYNQKNLFDPHNASFYLSWILAGALAGLVAWICFTANAHGDGNHVLVNVIHLIFGVDANSDRAADLMRIYGNHLYFLPFYGLNIGFFLTLSLSLLTSRGRWWGKRSLVVVVKSLVGGLLSYLSFFLGCVVSIALNLKDNTALIDWLPWMLSGFIIAFVVAYGTDIKLRKALVGATISIIFGLGSMYSWSFAFNSQFDTREFLLLSYMIYCIGFAVSVAVTSPKSERYFLRVEGPIKTMDIAIYKWMSAAARRKRVLIGKSVNCELQMSWDLTSPIAPEQAEIRMVNGNLYLIALEEGVYHDKKPLRVHLRKRLYHGFKFSIGKTQFTYIEKDL
;
A
#
# COMPACT_ATOMS: atom_id res chain seq x y z
N MET A 1 25.72 -21.52 -11.88
CA MET A 1 25.37 -20.08 -11.76
C MET A 1 25.66 -19.66 -10.33
N ASN A 2 26.71 -18.87 -10.12
CA ASN A 2 27.29 -18.63 -8.80
C ASN A 2 26.42 -17.70 -7.94
N SER A 3 26.06 -18.20 -6.76
CA SER A 3 25.32 -17.53 -5.68
C SER A 3 25.91 -16.17 -5.31
N VAL A 4 27.22 -16.00 -5.48
CA VAL A 4 27.97 -14.77 -5.19
C VAL A 4 27.54 -13.61 -6.09
N LYS A 5 27.19 -13.87 -7.37
CA LYS A 5 26.72 -12.80 -8.28
C LYS A 5 25.31 -12.32 -7.92
N ILE A 6 24.47 -13.19 -7.35
CA ILE A 6 23.12 -12.84 -6.89
C ILE A 6 23.22 -11.99 -5.60
N ILE A 7 24.15 -12.33 -4.70
CA ILE A 7 24.41 -11.54 -3.48
C ILE A 7 24.93 -10.14 -3.84
N PHE A 8 25.84 -10.02 -4.83
CA PHE A 8 26.30 -8.70 -5.30
C PHE A 8 25.21 -7.88 -5.99
N LEU A 9 24.26 -8.53 -6.68
CA LEU A 9 23.12 -7.86 -7.30
C LEU A 9 22.10 -7.41 -6.23
N LEU A 10 21.90 -8.21 -5.18
CA LEU A 10 21.10 -7.84 -4.00
C LEU A 10 21.76 -6.72 -3.18
N LEU A 11 23.09 -6.74 -3.03
CA LEU A 11 23.84 -5.66 -2.38
C LEU A 11 23.79 -4.37 -3.20
N GLY A 12 23.82 -4.47 -4.53
CA GLY A 12 23.64 -3.32 -5.43
C GLY A 12 22.24 -2.72 -5.34
N VAL A 13 21.21 -3.55 -5.17
CA VAL A 13 19.82 -3.08 -4.94
C VAL A 13 19.66 -2.46 -3.54
N LEU A 14 20.34 -3.00 -2.51
CA LEU A 14 20.37 -2.46 -1.15
C LEU A 14 21.14 -1.13 -1.04
N LEU A 15 22.21 -0.94 -1.83
CA LEU A 15 22.96 0.31 -1.89
C LEU A 15 22.25 1.40 -2.70
N LEU A 16 21.38 1.02 -3.64
CA LEU A 16 20.54 1.95 -4.39
C LEU A 16 19.25 2.33 -3.65
N SER A 17 18.84 1.59 -2.62
CA SER A 17 17.69 1.91 -1.76
C SER A 17 18.05 2.79 -0.55
N GLY A 18 19.29 3.23 -0.43
CA GLY A 18 19.82 3.97 0.74
C GLY A 18 20.61 5.21 0.36
N CYS A 19 20.13 5.99 -0.60
CA CYS A 19 20.56 7.39 -0.70
C CYS A 19 19.48 8.24 -0.04
N GLU A 20 19.63 8.48 1.26
CA GLU A 20 18.97 9.61 1.92
C GLU A 20 19.37 10.88 1.15
N GLY A 21 18.35 11.55 0.63
CA GLY A 21 18.48 12.69 -0.26
C GLY A 21 19.17 13.87 0.41
N PHE A 22 19.95 14.56 -0.41
CA PHE A 22 20.42 15.92 -0.18
C PHE A 22 19.32 16.78 0.45
N ALA A 23 19.58 17.27 1.66
CA ALA A 23 18.73 18.24 2.33
C ALA A 23 18.56 19.50 1.46
N PRO A 24 17.36 20.09 1.37
CA PRO A 24 17.19 21.40 0.76
C PRO A 24 18.04 22.43 1.50
N GLU A 25 18.57 23.41 0.76
CA GLU A 25 19.43 24.47 1.29
C GLU A 25 18.81 25.13 2.53
N ASP A 26 19.43 24.89 3.68
CA ASP A 26 19.13 25.52 4.95
C ASP A 26 19.58 26.99 4.88
N LYS A 27 18.70 27.87 4.40
CA LYS A 27 18.92 29.32 4.47
C LYS A 27 18.56 29.76 5.88
N SER A 28 19.58 30.09 6.67
CA SER A 28 19.46 30.56 8.05
C SER A 28 18.33 31.58 8.21
N HIS A 29 17.27 31.19 8.91
CA HIS A 29 16.17 32.06 9.27
C HIS A 29 16.57 32.99 10.42
N ARG A 30 15.88 34.12 10.57
CA ARG A 30 15.95 34.89 11.82
C ARG A 30 15.30 34.02 12.91
N GLU A 31 16.01 33.73 13.99
CA GLU A 31 15.63 32.78 15.05
C GLU A 31 14.24 33.03 15.68
N ASP A 32 13.62 34.19 15.44
CA ASP A 32 12.38 34.63 16.08
C ASP A 32 11.07 34.30 15.31
N HIS A 33 11.09 33.64 14.15
CA HIS A 33 9.88 33.40 13.32
C HIS A 33 9.76 31.93 12.90
N ASN A 34 8.70 31.24 13.37
CA ASN A 34 8.46 29.83 13.07
C ASN A 34 7.06 29.63 12.46
N VAL A 35 7.00 28.81 11.42
CA VAL A 35 5.80 28.12 10.93
C VAL A 35 5.98 26.66 11.32
N ASN A 36 4.94 25.98 11.80
CA ASN A 36 5.01 24.55 12.12
C ASN A 36 3.75 23.85 11.63
N ILE A 37 3.88 23.03 10.60
CA ILE A 37 2.82 22.24 10.00
C ILE A 37 2.62 21.00 10.88
N LEU A 38 1.43 20.87 11.46
CA LEU A 38 1.10 19.79 12.38
C LEU A 38 0.56 18.57 11.64
N ASP A 39 -0.27 18.80 10.62
CA ASP A 39 -0.87 17.74 9.82
C ASP A 39 -1.25 18.21 8.40
N VAL A 40 -1.62 17.23 7.58
CA VAL A 40 -2.30 17.42 6.29
C VAL A 40 -3.50 16.48 6.23
N GLU A 41 -4.67 17.04 5.93
CA GLU A 41 -5.96 16.35 5.83
C GLU A 41 -6.60 16.56 4.46
N PHE A 42 -7.12 15.50 3.84
CA PHE A 42 -7.74 15.56 2.52
C PHE A 42 -9.26 15.47 2.62
N GLU A 43 -9.96 16.23 1.76
CA GLU A 43 -11.38 15.98 1.52
C GLU A 43 -11.59 14.65 0.78
N PRO A 44 -12.80 14.04 0.85
CA PRO A 44 -13.06 12.73 0.23
C PRO A 44 -12.79 12.65 -1.28
N ASP A 45 -12.89 13.77 -2.00
CA ASP A 45 -12.62 13.86 -3.44
C ASP A 45 -11.15 14.16 -3.77
N TYR A 46 -10.32 14.40 -2.75
CA TYR A 46 -8.91 14.80 -2.81
C TYR A 46 -8.64 16.08 -3.63
N LYS A 47 -9.69 16.82 -4.01
CA LYS A 47 -9.58 18.08 -4.75
C LYS A 47 -9.08 19.18 -3.83
N TYR A 48 -9.58 19.18 -2.60
CA TYR A 48 -9.18 20.10 -1.55
C TYR A 48 -8.43 19.35 -0.47
N PHE A 49 -7.43 20.02 0.12
CA PHE A 49 -6.79 19.54 1.34
C PHE A 49 -6.42 20.72 2.23
N TYR A 50 -6.29 20.40 3.51
CA TYR A 50 -6.02 21.32 4.59
C TYR A 50 -4.64 21.00 5.16
N ALA A 51 -3.83 22.02 5.41
CA ALA A 51 -2.67 21.88 6.29
C ALA A 51 -2.95 22.68 7.57
N ASN A 52 -3.04 21.98 8.70
CA ASN A 52 -3.16 22.64 9.99
C ASN A 52 -1.76 23.02 10.47
N ALA A 53 -1.58 24.29 10.83
CA ALA A 53 -0.28 24.83 11.23
C ALA A 53 -0.37 25.73 12.45
N GLN A 54 0.72 25.74 13.21
CA GLN A 54 0.99 26.66 14.30
C GLN A 54 1.90 27.78 13.77
N LEU A 55 1.56 29.03 14.06
CA LEU A 55 2.33 30.19 13.63
C LEU A 55 2.85 30.94 14.85
N ASN A 56 4.04 31.54 14.75
CA ASN A 56 4.55 32.41 15.80
C ASN A 56 3.65 33.64 16.04
N ASP A 57 3.47 34.02 17.30
CA ASP A 57 2.69 35.16 17.79
C ASP A 57 2.94 36.47 17.01
N SER A 58 4.17 36.73 16.59
CA SER A 58 4.51 37.91 15.78
C SER A 58 3.79 37.90 14.43
N ILE A 59 3.81 36.77 13.71
CA ILE A 59 3.13 36.54 12.43
C ILE A 59 1.61 36.57 12.63
N VAL A 60 1.10 35.93 13.68
CA VAL A 60 -0.34 35.92 14.01
C VAL A 60 -0.86 37.34 14.21
N SER A 61 -0.13 38.15 14.99
CA SER A 61 -0.53 39.53 15.29
C SER A 61 -0.58 40.42 14.04
N ALA A 62 0.29 40.17 13.06
CA ALA A 62 0.35 40.93 11.83
C ALA A 62 -0.77 40.52 10.85
N ILE A 63 -1.07 39.21 10.74
CA ILE A 63 -2.22 38.72 9.96
C ILE A 63 -3.54 39.29 10.51
N ILE A 64 -3.73 39.29 11.83
CA ILE A 64 -4.95 39.81 12.46
C ILE A 64 -5.09 41.32 12.28
N ARG A 65 -3.98 42.06 12.29
CA ARG A 65 -3.95 43.51 12.01
C ARG A 65 -4.19 43.83 10.52
N GLY A 66 -4.32 42.82 9.67
CA GLY A 66 -4.55 42.99 8.23
C GLY A 66 -3.31 43.47 7.49
N ASP A 67 -2.11 43.12 7.97
CA ASP A 67 -0.86 43.51 7.31
C ASP A 67 -0.70 42.80 5.96
N SER A 68 -0.85 43.58 4.88
CA SER A 68 -0.72 43.10 3.49
C SER A 68 0.70 42.71 3.07
N THR A 69 1.71 42.97 3.91
CA THR A 69 3.11 42.64 3.62
C THR A 69 3.42 41.16 3.82
N ILE A 70 2.59 40.43 4.58
CA ILE A 70 2.77 38.99 4.82
C ILE A 70 2.15 38.20 3.67
N ARG A 71 2.94 37.29 3.09
CA ARG A 71 2.51 36.40 2.01
C ARG A 71 2.98 34.98 2.28
N PHE A 72 2.15 34.01 1.91
CA PHE A 72 2.48 32.60 2.00
C PHE A 72 2.58 32.00 0.60
N GLU A 73 3.67 31.30 0.34
CA GLU A 73 3.83 30.43 -0.82
C GLU A 73 3.90 28.98 -0.37
N ALA A 74 3.35 28.06 -1.17
CA ALA A 74 3.46 26.65 -0.89
C ALA A 74 3.98 25.89 -2.10
N ARG A 75 4.84 24.91 -1.84
CA ARG A 75 5.42 24.04 -2.87
C ARG A 75 5.32 22.60 -2.42
N GLU A 76 5.05 21.73 -3.36
CA GLU A 76 5.05 20.29 -3.12
C GLU A 76 6.14 19.62 -3.94
N PHE A 77 6.93 18.81 -3.24
CA PHE A 77 8.00 18.01 -3.83
C PHE A 77 7.64 16.53 -3.76
N ALA A 78 7.89 15.80 -4.85
CA ALA A 78 7.92 14.33 -4.79
C ALA A 78 9.28 13.87 -4.23
N GLY A 79 9.40 12.64 -3.70
CA GLY A 79 10.59 12.09 -3.03
C GLY A 79 11.96 12.18 -3.74
N ASN A 80 12.04 12.71 -4.97
CA ASN A 80 13.30 13.11 -5.62
C ASN A 80 13.61 14.62 -5.46
N HIS A 81 12.88 15.34 -4.59
CA HIS A 81 12.88 16.80 -4.44
C HIS A 81 12.61 17.61 -5.72
N LEU A 82 11.97 16.99 -6.72
CA LEU A 82 11.62 17.65 -7.98
C LEU A 82 10.19 18.21 -7.88
N ALA A 83 10.08 19.54 -7.90
CA ALA A 83 8.81 20.23 -8.07
C ALA A 83 8.40 20.20 -9.55
N THR A 84 7.27 19.57 -9.85
CA THR A 84 6.66 19.66 -11.20
C THR A 84 5.61 20.76 -11.17
N SER A 85 5.78 21.77 -12.04
CA SER A 85 4.92 22.96 -12.08
C SER A 85 3.43 22.63 -12.21
N ASN A 86 3.11 21.58 -12.97
CA ASN A 86 1.73 21.21 -13.32
C ASN A 86 1.02 20.41 -12.22
N THR A 87 1.71 20.04 -11.14
CA THR A 87 1.13 19.26 -10.02
C THR A 87 1.15 20.04 -8.70
N GLN A 88 1.59 21.30 -8.74
CA GLN A 88 1.66 22.15 -7.55
C GLN A 88 0.26 22.48 -7.02
N PRO A 89 0.02 22.31 -5.72
CA PRO A 89 -1.22 22.76 -5.11
C PRO A 89 -1.27 24.29 -5.07
N ARG A 90 -2.48 24.85 -5.15
CA ARG A 90 -2.70 26.31 -5.06
C ARG A 90 -3.34 26.66 -3.73
N LEU A 91 -2.72 27.56 -2.97
CA LEU A 91 -3.32 28.12 -1.75
C LEU A 91 -4.52 29.00 -2.11
N ILE A 92 -5.68 28.71 -1.51
CA ILE A 92 -6.93 29.46 -1.72
C ILE A 92 -7.24 30.37 -0.55
N GLU A 93 -7.16 29.83 0.66
CA GLU A 93 -7.64 30.52 1.85
C GLU A 93 -6.78 30.14 3.06
N ILE A 94 -6.62 31.08 3.99
CA ILE A 94 -6.01 30.87 5.30
C ILE A 94 -7.08 31.18 6.34
N LYS A 95 -7.52 30.17 7.08
CA LYS A 95 -8.54 30.32 8.13
C LYS A 95 -7.88 30.30 9.50
N ASN A 96 -8.24 31.27 10.34
CA ASN A 96 -7.92 31.25 11.77
C ASN A 96 -8.94 30.34 12.49
N ILE A 97 -8.51 29.15 12.91
CA ILE A 97 -9.40 28.20 13.59
C ILE A 97 -9.53 28.51 15.08
N LYS A 98 -8.49 29.14 15.66
CA LYS A 98 -8.43 29.51 17.07
C LYS A 98 -9.70 30.25 17.53
N LEU A 99 -10.23 31.19 16.74
CA LEU A 99 -11.45 31.92 17.08
C LEU A 99 -12.73 31.06 17.05
N GLN A 100 -12.79 30.02 16.21
CA GLN A 100 -13.92 29.09 16.17
C GLN A 100 -13.88 28.11 17.35
N GLU A 101 -12.69 27.61 17.70
CA GLU A 101 -12.52 26.70 18.84
C GLU A 101 -12.77 27.40 20.18
N ILE A 102 -12.36 28.65 20.35
CA ILE A 102 -12.68 29.43 21.55
C ILE A 102 -14.19 29.58 21.75
N ARG A 103 -14.96 29.74 20.66
CA ARG A 103 -16.43 29.75 20.76
C ARG A 103 -16.99 28.41 21.22
N ASN A 104 -16.32 27.29 20.91
CA ASN A 104 -16.72 25.95 21.35
C ASN A 104 -16.36 25.66 22.81
N LEU A 105 -15.38 26.37 23.39
CA LEU A 105 -14.94 26.19 24.78
C LEU A 105 -15.96 26.67 25.84
N ASP A 106 -17.00 27.41 25.44
CA ASP A 106 -18.05 28.00 26.32
C ASP A 106 -17.48 28.64 27.60
N LEU A 107 -16.40 29.42 27.44
CA LEU A 107 -15.72 30.11 28.53
C LEU A 107 -16.62 31.18 29.16
N ASN A 108 -16.52 31.36 30.48
CA ASN A 108 -17.10 32.46 31.21
C ASN A 108 -15.96 33.31 31.81
N ILE A 109 -15.81 34.54 31.34
CA ILE A 109 -14.69 35.42 31.71
C ILE A 109 -15.20 36.53 32.61
N LEU A 110 -14.64 36.64 33.80
CA LEU A 110 -14.86 37.75 34.71
C LEU A 110 -13.62 38.65 34.77
N VAL A 111 -13.78 39.91 34.41
CA VAL A 111 -12.72 40.93 34.54
C VAL A 111 -12.97 41.77 35.79
N LEU A 112 -12.02 41.74 36.72
CA LEU A 112 -11.99 42.60 37.90
C LEU A 112 -11.15 43.85 37.59
N VAL A 113 -11.84 44.98 37.50
CA VAL A 113 -11.29 46.29 37.07
C VAL A 113 -11.05 47.16 38.29
N ASP A 114 -9.93 47.86 38.30
CA ASP A 114 -9.58 48.80 39.34
C ASP A 114 -9.99 50.23 38.95
N LEU A 115 -10.97 50.80 39.66
CA LEU A 115 -11.43 52.17 39.43
C LEU A 115 -10.72 53.21 40.30
N THR A 116 -9.80 52.80 41.18
CA THR A 116 -9.02 53.74 42.01
C THR A 116 -7.80 54.29 41.28
N LEU A 117 -7.58 53.87 40.04
CA LEU A 117 -6.45 54.26 39.19
C LEU A 117 -6.69 55.61 38.50
N ASP A 118 -5.63 56.14 37.90
CA ASP A 118 -5.70 57.39 37.14
C ASP A 118 -6.61 57.26 35.91
N PRO A 119 -7.23 58.35 35.44
CA PRO A 119 -8.15 58.32 34.29
C PRO A 119 -7.56 57.68 33.02
N GLU A 120 -6.25 57.84 32.79
CA GLU A 120 -5.55 57.24 31.64
C GLU A 120 -5.47 55.70 31.77
N GLN A 121 -5.13 55.20 32.96
CA GLN A 121 -5.09 53.78 33.26
C GLN A 121 -6.49 53.14 33.21
N ILE A 122 -7.52 53.85 33.68
CA ILE A 122 -8.92 53.39 33.56
C ILE A 122 -9.36 53.36 32.09
N ALA A 123 -8.95 54.33 31.27
CA ALA A 123 -9.22 54.32 29.84
C ALA A 123 -8.52 53.15 29.13
N ALA A 124 -7.28 52.82 29.52
CA ALA A 124 -6.55 51.65 29.02
C ALA A 124 -7.26 50.34 29.40
N GLN A 125 -7.71 50.21 30.65
CA GLN A 125 -8.52 49.06 31.10
C GLN A 125 -9.81 48.92 30.27
N ARG A 126 -10.53 50.04 30.05
CA ARG A 126 -11.75 50.04 29.23
C ARG A 126 -11.48 49.55 27.81
N LEU A 127 -10.42 50.05 27.17
CA LEU A 127 -10.05 49.65 25.81
C LEU A 127 -9.72 48.15 25.74
N ALA A 128 -9.03 47.63 26.75
CA ALA A 128 -8.68 46.22 26.80
C ALA A 128 -9.88 45.30 26.98
N VAL A 129 -10.81 45.66 27.87
CA VAL A 129 -12.07 44.92 28.04
C VAL A 129 -12.88 44.96 26.74
N LYS A 130 -12.89 46.10 26.03
CA LYS A 130 -13.54 46.22 24.72
C LYS A 130 -12.89 45.33 23.66
N ASN A 131 -11.56 45.27 23.61
CA ASN A 131 -10.82 44.40 22.67
C ASN A 131 -11.04 42.92 22.97
N MET A 132 -10.99 42.52 24.25
CA MET A 132 -11.32 41.15 24.67
C MET A 132 -12.76 40.79 24.28
N LYS A 133 -13.73 41.69 24.54
CA LYS A 133 -15.14 41.49 24.15
C LYS A 133 -15.32 41.23 22.65
N ALA A 134 -14.55 41.91 21.80
CA ALA A 134 -14.57 41.69 20.36
C ALA A 134 -14.05 40.29 19.96
N LEU A 135 -13.11 39.72 20.72
CA LEU A 135 -12.52 38.41 20.45
C LEU A 135 -13.39 37.24 20.93
N PHE A 136 -14.04 37.35 22.09
CA PHE A 136 -14.70 36.22 22.78
C PHE A 136 -16.20 36.01 22.44
N SER A 137 -16.79 36.85 21.58
CA SER A 137 -18.24 36.91 21.32
C SER A 137 -19.09 37.27 22.55
N LEU A 138 -20.13 38.08 22.34
CA LEU A 138 -20.70 39.02 23.31
C LEU A 138 -21.32 38.42 24.60
N SER A 139 -21.61 37.11 24.68
CA SER A 139 -22.58 36.58 25.65
C SER A 139 -22.02 36.14 27.01
N ASN A 140 -20.71 35.91 27.14
CA ASN A 140 -20.15 35.28 28.35
C ASN A 140 -19.02 36.11 29.03
N MET A 141 -18.95 37.42 28.77
CA MET A 141 -17.97 38.31 29.38
C MET A 141 -18.62 39.21 30.42
N HIS A 142 -18.06 39.20 31.63
CA HIS A 142 -18.54 39.93 32.79
C HIS A 142 -17.46 40.85 33.34
N VAL A 143 -17.89 41.94 33.99
CA VAL A 143 -17.01 42.92 34.64
C VAL A 143 -17.49 43.16 36.06
N ALA A 144 -16.54 43.32 36.98
CA ALA A 144 -16.76 43.84 38.32
C ALA A 144 -15.71 44.90 38.64
N PHE A 145 -16.04 45.83 39.52
CA PHE A 145 -15.22 47.02 39.79
C PHE A 145 -14.79 47.06 41.26
N MET A 146 -13.49 47.24 41.50
CA MET A 146 -12.93 47.55 42.82
C MET A 146 -12.95 49.06 43.03
N LYS A 147 -13.55 49.51 44.15
CA LYS A 147 -13.63 50.93 44.51
C LYS A 147 -14.01 51.10 45.97
N ASN A 148 -13.59 52.18 46.62
CA ASN A 148 -14.06 52.60 47.95
C ASN A 148 -14.19 51.45 48.97
N ARG A 149 -13.12 50.66 49.12
CA ARG A 149 -13.03 49.53 50.07
C ARG A 149 -14.09 48.44 49.84
N THR A 150 -14.67 48.37 48.64
CA THR A 150 -15.69 47.39 48.23
C THR A 150 -15.48 46.90 46.79
N VAL A 151 -16.27 45.89 46.39
CA VAL A 151 -16.35 45.38 45.02
C VAL A 151 -17.79 45.46 44.52
N SER A 152 -17.98 45.80 43.24
CA SER A 152 -19.32 45.85 42.65
C SER A 152 -19.91 44.45 42.45
N GLU A 153 -21.23 44.43 42.22
CA GLU A 153 -21.91 43.28 41.62
C GLU A 153 -21.27 42.95 40.26
N THR A 154 -21.34 41.68 39.88
CA THR A 154 -20.89 41.22 38.56
C THR A 154 -21.91 41.62 37.51
N MET A 155 -21.47 42.34 36.49
CA MET A 155 -22.31 42.85 35.41
C MET A 155 -21.86 42.31 34.06
N ASN A 156 -22.79 42.12 33.13
CA ASN A 156 -22.44 41.77 31.75
C ASN A 156 -21.69 42.96 31.10
N ALA A 157 -20.62 42.67 30.35
CA ALA A 157 -19.78 43.66 29.66
C ALA A 157 -20.49 44.30 28.44
N THR A 158 -21.70 44.84 28.63
CA THR A 158 -22.46 45.53 27.58
C THR A 158 -21.79 46.86 27.20
N ASP A 159 -22.06 47.38 26.00
CA ASP A 159 -21.48 48.67 25.57
C ASP A 159 -21.88 49.79 26.54
N TYR A 160 -23.11 49.72 27.08
CA TYR A 160 -23.57 50.63 28.13
C TYR A 160 -22.68 50.58 29.39
N VAL A 161 -22.32 49.39 29.87
CA VAL A 161 -21.45 49.25 31.05
C VAL A 161 -20.04 49.77 30.74
N LEU A 162 -19.48 49.42 29.59
CA LEU A 162 -18.14 49.86 29.19
C LEU A 162 -18.04 51.39 29.06
N ASP A 163 -19.08 52.03 28.54
CA ASP A 163 -19.06 53.48 28.30
C ASP A 163 -19.43 54.32 29.54
N ASN A 164 -20.17 53.76 30.51
CA ASN A 164 -20.72 54.55 31.63
C ASN A 164 -20.14 54.23 33.01
N TYR A 165 -19.57 53.05 33.22
CA TYR A 165 -19.13 52.58 34.55
C TYR A 165 -17.61 52.62 34.77
N PHE A 166 -16.81 52.70 33.70
CA PHE A 166 -15.36 52.93 33.77
C PHE A 166 -15.07 54.40 34.08
N LYS A 167 -15.33 54.81 35.33
CA LYS A 167 -15.12 56.16 35.83
C LYS A 167 -14.20 56.12 37.05
N PRO A 168 -13.23 57.05 37.17
CA PRO A 168 -12.36 57.12 38.34
C PRO A 168 -13.16 57.33 39.62
N ASP A 169 -12.84 56.56 40.64
CA ASP A 169 -13.38 56.65 41.99
C ASP A 169 -12.20 56.55 42.99
N PRO A 170 -11.56 57.69 43.33
CA PRO A 170 -10.21 57.75 43.91
C PRO A 170 -10.14 57.36 45.42
N GLY A 171 -10.94 56.39 45.86
CA GLY A 171 -10.83 55.83 47.20
C GLY A 171 -9.80 54.73 47.33
N GLU A 172 -9.66 54.19 48.54
CA GLU A 172 -8.83 53.01 48.80
C GLU A 172 -9.46 51.73 48.20
N LYS A 173 -8.63 50.76 47.77
CA LYS A 173 -9.07 49.45 47.29
C LYS A 173 -8.61 48.32 48.21
N TYR A 174 -9.44 47.28 48.32
CA TYR A 174 -9.09 46.03 49.00
C TYR A 174 -8.82 44.93 47.98
N LEU A 175 -7.60 44.89 47.42
CA LEU A 175 -7.22 43.99 46.32
C LEU A 175 -7.44 42.51 46.67
N TYR A 176 -6.79 42.03 47.73
CA TYR A 176 -6.85 40.61 48.11
C TYR A 176 -8.27 40.17 48.49
N ARG A 177 -8.98 41.00 49.25
CA ARG A 177 -10.38 40.76 49.62
C ARG A 177 -11.29 40.66 48.40
N SER A 178 -11.08 41.53 47.40
CA SER A 178 -11.87 41.56 46.17
C SER A 178 -11.62 40.33 45.29
N ILE A 179 -10.35 39.91 45.15
CA ILE A 179 -9.98 38.69 44.42
C ILE A 179 -10.66 37.46 45.07
N LEU A 180 -10.51 37.30 46.39
CA LEU A 180 -11.14 36.20 47.13
C LEU A 180 -12.66 36.20 46.99
N CYS A 181 -13.29 37.38 47.02
CA CYS A 181 -14.72 37.52 46.84
C CYS A 181 -15.19 37.00 45.49
N LYS A 182 -14.48 37.34 44.41
CA LYS A 182 -14.83 36.90 43.05
C LYS A 182 -14.45 35.46 42.77
N LEU A 183 -13.40 34.94 43.42
CA LEU A 183 -13.09 33.51 43.38
C LEU A 183 -14.21 32.66 44.00
N ASP A 184 -14.72 33.05 45.18
CA ASP A 184 -15.88 32.38 45.79
C ASP A 184 -17.10 32.38 44.85
N GLU A 185 -17.38 33.53 44.23
CA GLU A 185 -18.49 33.70 43.29
C GLU A 185 -18.36 32.79 42.06
N LEU A 186 -17.16 32.67 41.47
CA LEU A 186 -16.90 31.82 40.30
C LEU A 186 -17.02 30.32 40.63
N VAL A 187 -16.73 29.92 41.88
CA VAL A 187 -16.89 28.53 42.33
C VAL A 187 -18.34 28.25 42.81
N GLY A 188 -19.25 29.22 42.68
CA GLY A 188 -20.67 29.09 43.04
C GLY A 188 -20.91 29.15 44.56
N ARG A 189 -19.98 29.72 45.34
CA ARG A 189 -20.08 29.88 46.79
C ARG A 189 -20.42 31.32 47.15
N LYS A 190 -21.29 31.51 48.14
CA LYS A 190 -21.55 32.86 48.67
C LYS A 190 -20.30 33.34 49.43
N SER A 191 -19.72 34.44 48.98
CA SER A 191 -18.50 34.97 49.57
C SER A 191 -18.74 35.54 50.97
N ARG A 192 -17.79 35.29 51.86
CA ARG A 192 -17.76 35.83 53.23
C ARG A 192 -17.10 37.21 53.31
N TYR A 193 -16.40 37.64 52.26
CA TYR A 193 -15.60 38.86 52.24
C TYR A 193 -16.44 40.12 51.98
N PHE A 194 -17.46 40.01 51.11
CA PHE A 194 -18.46 41.05 50.86
C PHE A 194 -19.87 40.42 50.78
N PRO A 195 -20.49 40.08 51.93
CA PRO A 195 -21.75 39.30 51.96
C PRO A 195 -22.99 40.09 51.52
N GLU A 196 -22.89 41.42 51.53
CA GLU A 196 -23.96 42.36 51.15
C GLU A 196 -24.02 42.61 49.64
N VAL A 197 -22.93 42.32 48.91
CA VAL A 197 -22.88 42.45 47.46
C VAL A 197 -23.66 41.29 46.84
N LYS A 198 -24.57 41.59 45.91
CA LYS A 198 -25.30 40.56 45.16
C LYS A 198 -24.33 39.75 44.31
N GLN A 199 -24.37 38.44 44.46
CA GLN A 199 -23.49 37.48 43.80
C GLN A 199 -24.33 36.48 43.00
N ASP A 200 -23.92 36.19 41.77
CA ASP A 200 -24.64 35.26 40.90
C ASP A 200 -24.21 33.80 41.14
N THR A 201 -24.40 33.31 42.37
CA THR A 201 -23.94 31.96 42.76
C THR A 201 -24.86 30.85 42.26
N ILE A 202 -26.16 31.13 42.13
CA ILE A 202 -27.17 30.12 41.74
C ILE A 202 -27.04 29.76 40.26
N THR A 203 -26.94 30.75 39.38
CA THR A 203 -26.83 30.51 37.93
C THR A 203 -25.51 29.81 37.62
N ARG A 204 -24.41 30.25 38.23
CA ARG A 204 -23.07 29.64 38.06
C ARG A 204 -22.98 28.21 38.59
N TYR A 205 -23.72 27.87 39.65
CA TYR A 205 -23.83 26.50 40.14
C TYR A 205 -24.62 25.58 39.18
N LEU A 206 -25.67 26.12 38.54
CA LEU A 206 -26.56 25.35 37.67
C LEU A 206 -26.03 25.18 36.24
N THR A 207 -25.19 26.10 35.75
CA THR A 207 -24.52 26.02 34.44
C THR A 207 -23.00 26.02 34.63
N PRO A 208 -22.38 24.87 34.95
CA PRO A 208 -20.94 24.79 35.17
C PRO A 208 -20.18 25.01 33.85
N ARG A 209 -19.66 26.22 33.68
CA ARG A 209 -18.78 26.62 32.57
C ARG A 209 -17.32 26.65 33.01
N GLN A 210 -16.41 26.78 32.04
CA GLN A 210 -15.00 27.02 32.34
C GLN A 210 -14.83 28.49 32.72
N GLU A 211 -14.60 28.75 34.01
CA GLU A 211 -14.49 30.09 34.59
C GLU A 211 -13.05 30.62 34.54
N VAL A 212 -12.88 31.87 34.10
CA VAL A 212 -11.59 32.57 34.02
C VAL A 212 -11.70 33.91 34.76
N LEU A 213 -10.72 34.23 35.60
CA LEU A 213 -10.63 35.51 36.28
C LEU A 213 -9.45 36.32 35.72
N VAL A 214 -9.73 37.53 35.24
CA VAL A 214 -8.71 38.50 34.80
C VAL A 214 -8.74 39.68 35.77
N VAL A 215 -7.62 40.00 36.40
CA VAL A 215 -7.51 41.12 37.35
C VAL A 215 -6.64 42.21 36.72
N LEU A 216 -7.17 43.43 36.66
CA LEU A 216 -6.48 44.61 36.18
C LEU A 216 -6.28 45.56 37.36
N SER A 217 -5.03 45.77 37.80
CA SER A 217 -4.70 46.58 38.98
C SER A 217 -3.23 47.00 38.98
N ASP A 218 -2.88 48.07 39.69
CA ASP A 218 -1.50 48.51 39.93
C ASP A 218 -0.77 47.66 40.99
N GLY A 219 -1.47 46.77 41.71
CA GLY A 219 -0.91 45.94 42.77
C GLY A 219 -0.68 46.64 44.11
N LYS A 220 -1.08 47.90 44.25
CA LYS A 220 -0.92 48.69 45.48
C LYS A 220 -1.79 48.11 46.60
N VAL A 221 -1.13 47.62 47.65
CA VAL A 221 -1.74 47.05 48.86
C VAL A 221 -1.28 47.72 50.16
N TYR A 222 -0.30 48.61 50.06
CA TYR A 222 0.20 49.46 51.14
C TYR A 222 0.05 50.94 50.75
N GLU A 223 -0.17 51.78 51.76
CA GLU A 223 -0.16 53.23 51.64
C GLU A 223 0.54 53.81 52.87
N HIS A 224 1.60 54.59 52.66
CA HIS A 224 2.45 55.12 53.74
C HIS A 224 2.94 54.02 54.72
N ASP A 225 3.46 52.92 54.19
CA ASP A 225 3.95 51.74 54.94
C ASP A 225 2.91 51.02 55.82
N MET A 226 1.63 51.38 55.69
CA MET A 226 0.51 50.72 56.36
C MET A 226 -0.31 49.90 55.35
N PRO A 227 -0.75 48.68 55.70
CA PRO A 227 -1.63 47.92 54.83
C PRO A 227 -2.95 48.67 54.61
N ILE A 228 -3.39 48.76 53.35
CA ILE A 228 -4.67 49.39 53.01
C ILE A 228 -5.85 48.59 53.60
N ASP A 229 -5.78 47.25 53.54
CA ASP A 229 -6.77 46.36 54.17
C ASP A 229 -6.35 46.01 55.61
N PRO A 230 -7.19 46.27 56.64
CA PRO A 230 -6.88 45.93 58.03
C PRO A 230 -6.59 44.44 58.27
N GLU A 231 -7.10 43.54 57.43
CA GLU A 231 -6.89 42.08 57.54
C GLU A 231 -5.82 41.57 56.55
N HIS A 232 -4.95 42.44 56.04
CA HIS A 232 -3.97 42.16 54.97
C HIS A 232 -3.27 40.80 55.10
N TYR A 233 -2.59 40.54 56.22
CA TYR A 233 -1.82 39.31 56.43
C TYR A 233 -2.70 38.05 56.50
N ALA A 234 -3.93 38.16 57.00
CA ALA A 234 -4.88 37.06 57.03
C ALA A 234 -5.39 36.75 55.61
N LEU A 235 -5.68 37.78 54.81
CA LEU A 235 -6.12 37.66 53.42
C LEU A 235 -5.02 37.12 52.51
N GLN A 236 -3.77 37.53 52.72
CA GLN A 236 -2.60 37.02 52.00
C GLN A 236 -2.45 35.51 52.18
N ARG A 237 -2.58 35.01 53.42
CA ARG A 237 -2.59 33.57 53.72
C ARG A 237 -3.80 32.88 53.11
N ALA A 238 -4.98 33.48 53.20
CA ALA A 238 -6.21 32.91 52.66
C ALA A 238 -6.14 32.73 51.14
N ILE A 239 -5.65 33.73 50.39
CA ILE A 239 -5.42 33.63 48.93
C ILE A 239 -4.50 32.48 48.58
N THR A 240 -3.39 32.35 49.31
CA THR A 240 -2.39 31.32 49.03
C THR A 240 -2.96 29.92 49.28
N GLN A 241 -3.69 29.73 50.39
CA GLN A 241 -4.37 28.48 50.71
C GLN A 241 -5.49 28.15 49.71
N TYR A 242 -6.23 29.17 49.28
CA TYR A 242 -7.28 29.02 48.27
C TYR A 242 -6.71 28.47 46.96
N ALA A 243 -5.57 29.01 46.53
CA ALA A 243 -4.87 28.58 45.33
C ALA A 243 -4.40 27.12 45.38
N ASP A 244 -4.04 26.61 46.57
CA ASP A 244 -3.68 25.20 46.75
C ASP A 244 -4.90 24.27 46.63
N SER A 245 -6.10 24.77 46.91
CA SER A 245 -7.34 23.99 46.94
C SER A 245 -8.07 23.89 45.59
N ILE A 246 -7.85 24.85 44.67
CA ILE A 246 -8.57 24.95 43.39
C ILE A 246 -7.58 24.92 42.24
N ARG A 247 -7.69 23.90 41.37
CA ARG A 247 -6.77 23.66 40.25
C ARG A 247 -7.37 23.90 38.85
N ARG A 248 -8.60 24.40 38.76
CA ARG A 248 -9.40 24.48 37.52
C ARG A 248 -9.97 25.88 37.23
N LEU A 249 -9.34 26.94 37.72
CA LEU A 249 -9.79 28.33 37.49
C LEU A 249 -8.58 29.20 37.14
N PRO A 250 -8.29 29.42 35.85
CA PRO A 250 -7.20 30.28 35.41
C PRO A 250 -7.35 31.72 35.96
N LEU A 251 -6.29 32.23 36.58
CA LEU A 251 -6.19 33.61 37.05
C LEU A 251 -5.10 34.35 36.27
N PHE A 252 -5.49 35.39 35.54
CA PHE A 252 -4.57 36.31 34.89
C PHE A 252 -4.50 37.61 35.68
N TYR A 253 -3.29 38.08 35.99
CA TYR A 253 -3.09 39.36 36.64
C TYR A 253 -2.32 40.28 35.70
N VAL A 254 -2.88 41.46 35.41
CA VAL A 254 -2.20 42.49 34.61
C VAL A 254 -1.84 43.65 35.52
N SER A 255 -0.54 43.87 35.67
CA SER A 255 0.00 45.01 36.41
C SER A 255 -0.08 46.27 35.55
N LEU A 256 -0.70 47.32 36.10
CA LEU A 256 -0.82 48.64 35.46
C LEU A 256 0.10 49.69 36.08
N GLY A 257 1.08 49.27 36.89
CA GLY A 257 2.03 50.15 37.56
C GLY A 257 2.85 51.01 36.58
N SER A 258 3.12 52.25 36.98
CA SER A 258 3.86 53.24 36.20
C SER A 258 5.37 52.98 36.26
N ASP A 259 5.85 51.98 35.53
CA ASP A 259 7.29 51.84 35.20
C ASP A 259 7.52 52.19 33.73
N GLU A 260 7.16 53.41 33.36
CA GLU A 260 7.79 54.12 32.24
C GLU A 260 8.93 55.01 32.76
N ARG A 261 9.96 54.38 33.33
CA ARG A 261 11.29 54.99 33.37
C ARG A 261 12.30 54.04 32.74
N GLU A 262 12.61 54.38 31.49
CA GLU A 262 13.83 54.08 30.74
C GLU A 262 14.18 52.59 30.58
N ALA A 263 13.79 52.06 29.42
CA ALA A 263 14.60 51.11 28.70
C ALA A 263 15.99 51.74 28.41
N GLY A 264 16.94 51.53 29.31
CA GLY A 264 18.30 52.03 29.16
C GLY A 264 19.22 51.56 30.27
N LEU A 265 19.93 50.45 30.04
CA LEU A 265 21.25 50.10 30.59
C LEU A 265 21.55 50.55 32.05
N SER A 266 21.11 49.75 33.03
CA SER A 266 21.86 49.59 34.28
C SER A 266 21.46 48.29 34.98
N GLU A 267 22.34 47.29 34.91
CA GLU A 267 22.33 46.10 35.76
C GLU A 267 22.88 46.46 37.16
N GLU A 268 22.10 47.14 37.99
CA GLU A 268 22.30 47.11 39.45
C GLU A 268 20.93 47.10 40.14
N PRO A 269 20.67 46.14 41.05
CA PRO A 269 19.40 46.07 41.78
C PRO A 269 19.39 47.19 42.83
N ALA A 270 18.48 48.15 42.68
CA ALA A 270 18.20 49.12 43.73
C ALA A 270 17.70 48.38 44.98
N GLU A 271 18.52 48.36 46.02
CA GLU A 271 18.21 47.76 47.31
C GLU A 271 17.00 48.45 47.96
N GLY A 272 16.00 47.65 48.37
CA GLY A 272 15.14 48.00 49.50
C GLY A 272 13.73 48.49 49.21
N LEU A 273 12.94 47.80 48.38
CA LEU A 273 11.48 47.63 48.51
C LEU A 273 11.01 46.62 47.46
N ASP A 274 11.37 45.36 47.72
CA ASP A 274 11.00 44.20 46.92
C ASP A 274 9.45 44.06 46.96
N ASN A 275 8.78 44.20 45.81
CA ASN A 275 7.31 44.22 45.67
C ASN A 275 6.68 42.89 46.12
N GLU A 276 6.45 42.72 47.42
CA GLU A 276 5.85 41.52 48.03
C GLU A 276 4.51 41.15 47.36
N ALA A 277 3.72 42.15 46.97
CA ALA A 277 2.45 41.98 46.27
C ALA A 277 2.62 41.44 44.84
N GLU A 278 3.62 41.92 44.09
CA GLU A 278 3.92 41.41 42.75
C GLU A 278 4.36 39.94 42.82
N ASN A 279 5.26 39.63 43.74
CA ASN A 279 5.75 38.27 43.96
C ASN A 279 4.61 37.33 44.35
N LEU A 280 3.70 37.77 45.24
CA LEU A 280 2.51 37.00 45.60
C LEU A 280 1.58 36.77 44.39
N MET A 281 1.29 37.81 43.60
CA MET A 281 0.43 37.67 42.42
C MET A 281 1.05 36.75 41.36
N ARG A 282 2.38 36.81 41.17
CA ARG A 282 3.11 35.92 40.26
C ARG A 282 2.99 34.45 40.70
N VAL A 283 3.18 34.18 41.99
CA VAL A 283 3.00 32.82 42.57
C VAL A 283 1.55 32.36 42.47
N LEU A 284 0.59 33.25 42.74
CA LEU A 284 -0.83 32.95 42.68
C LEU A 284 -1.27 32.57 41.26
N CYS A 285 -0.90 33.37 40.25
CA CYS A 285 -1.20 33.09 38.85
C CYS A 285 -0.62 31.72 38.44
N ALA A 286 0.65 31.46 38.77
CA ALA A 286 1.29 30.19 38.46
C ALA A 286 0.57 28.97 39.09
N LYS A 287 0.14 29.07 40.35
CA LYS A 287 -0.63 28.00 41.03
C LYS A 287 -2.00 27.77 40.39
N MET A 288 -2.66 28.84 39.98
CA MET A 288 -4.00 28.82 39.40
C MET A 288 -4.00 28.52 37.89
N LYS A 289 -2.83 28.24 37.28
CA LYS A 289 -2.66 28.08 35.83
C LYS A 289 -3.09 29.33 35.06
N GLY A 290 -2.59 30.49 35.43
CA GLY A 290 -2.63 31.67 34.57
C GLY A 290 -1.30 32.41 34.66
N GLN A 291 -1.25 33.63 34.15
CA GLN A 291 0.00 34.39 34.04
C GLN A 291 -0.09 35.78 34.64
N PHE A 292 1.05 36.24 35.17
CA PHE A 292 1.28 37.63 35.54
C PHE A 292 1.85 38.38 34.34
N LEU A 293 1.17 39.44 33.91
CA LEU A 293 1.50 40.22 32.73
C LEU A 293 1.85 41.66 33.14
N ARG A 294 2.98 42.18 32.66
CA ARG A 294 3.40 43.58 32.86
C ARG A 294 2.83 44.54 31.82
N MET A 295 2.38 44.01 30.69
CA MET A 295 1.70 44.77 29.65
C MET A 295 0.40 44.07 29.28
N LEU A 296 -0.59 44.88 28.94
CA LEU A 296 -1.93 44.43 28.61
C LEU A 296 -2.01 44.09 27.11
N ASP A 297 -1.71 42.83 26.77
CA ASP A 297 -1.96 42.31 25.43
C ASP A 297 -3.06 41.22 25.46
N PRO A 298 -4.28 41.55 25.01
CA PRO A 298 -5.40 40.61 24.94
C PRO A 298 -5.09 39.31 24.17
N TYR A 299 -4.17 39.32 23.21
CA TYR A 299 -3.84 38.14 22.40
C TYR A 299 -2.98 37.13 23.17
N PHE A 300 -2.11 37.58 24.08
CA PHE A 300 -1.34 36.68 24.95
C PHE A 300 -2.25 35.92 25.91
N ILE A 301 -3.21 36.61 26.54
CA ILE A 301 -4.23 35.97 27.40
C ILE A 301 -5.02 34.94 26.58
N LEU A 302 -5.36 35.28 25.33
CA LEU A 302 -6.06 34.37 24.41
C LEU A 302 -5.23 33.13 24.05
N ASN A 303 -3.94 33.29 23.71
CA ASN A 303 -3.01 32.19 23.42
C ASN A 303 -2.86 31.24 24.61
N ASP A 304 -2.64 31.79 25.80
CA ASP A 304 -2.44 31.00 27.01
C ASP A 304 -3.72 30.25 27.40
N LEU A 305 -4.89 30.86 27.27
CA LEU A 305 -6.17 30.18 27.50
C LEU A 305 -6.35 28.97 26.57
N VAL A 306 -6.14 29.12 25.26
CA VAL A 306 -6.35 27.99 24.33
C VAL A 306 -5.33 26.87 24.56
N THR A 307 -4.05 27.19 24.75
CA THR A 307 -3.00 26.20 25.07
C THR A 307 -3.22 25.45 26.39
N GLN A 308 -3.84 26.08 27.38
CA GLN A 308 -4.16 25.43 28.64
C GLN A 308 -5.34 24.46 28.54
N PHE A 309 -6.37 24.81 27.76
CA PHE A 309 -7.56 23.97 27.61
C PHE A 309 -7.39 22.88 26.53
N HIS A 310 -6.53 23.11 25.53
CA HIS A 310 -6.19 22.12 24.49
C HIS A 310 -4.66 22.06 24.26
N LYS A 311 -4.04 20.89 24.50
CA LYS A 311 -2.57 20.71 24.40
C LYS A 311 -2.03 20.44 22.98
N GLN A 312 -2.90 20.24 21.99
CA GLN A 312 -2.53 19.89 20.61
C GLN A 312 -3.54 20.52 19.65
N TYR A 313 -3.44 21.82 19.39
CA TYR A 313 -4.33 22.49 18.43
C TYR A 313 -3.51 23.34 17.46
N ALA A 314 -4.07 23.53 16.26
CA ALA A 314 -3.50 24.36 15.22
C ALA A 314 -4.09 25.77 15.26
N ASP A 315 -3.26 26.79 15.12
CA ASP A 315 -3.72 28.18 15.10
C ASP A 315 -4.43 28.53 13.78
N PHE A 316 -3.92 27.96 12.68
CA PHE A 316 -4.36 28.27 11.32
C PHE A 316 -4.54 27.01 10.48
N ARG A 317 -5.46 27.09 9.51
CA ARG A 317 -5.67 26.09 8.47
C ARG A 317 -5.52 26.70 7.09
N PHE A 318 -4.55 26.18 6.36
CA PHE A 318 -4.27 26.53 4.97
C PHE A 318 -5.08 25.63 4.06
N LEU A 319 -5.99 26.21 3.28
CA LEU A 319 -6.81 25.49 2.31
C LEU A 319 -6.12 25.51 0.94
N PHE A 320 -5.82 24.32 0.43
CA PHE A 320 -5.20 24.11 -0.87
C PHE A 320 -6.15 23.44 -1.85
N VAL A 321 -5.97 23.75 -3.14
CA VAL A 321 -6.57 23.02 -4.25
C VAL A 321 -5.53 22.30 -5.07
N ASN A 322 -5.76 21.00 -5.25
CA ASN A 322 -5.00 20.19 -6.16
C ASN A 322 -5.40 20.44 -7.63
N PRO A 323 -4.45 20.43 -8.56
CA PRO A 323 -4.76 20.43 -9.99
C PRO A 323 -5.47 19.14 -10.38
N ASP A 324 -6.31 19.22 -11.42
CA ASP A 324 -7.01 18.06 -11.95
C ASP A 324 -6.02 17.03 -12.52
N LEU A 325 -6.37 15.75 -12.43
CA LEU A 325 -5.55 14.61 -12.88
C LEU A 325 -4.23 14.44 -12.12
N LYS A 326 -4.02 15.12 -10.99
CA LYS A 326 -2.90 14.83 -10.09
C LYS A 326 -3.08 13.44 -9.47
N ILE A 327 -2.00 12.65 -9.48
CA ILE A 327 -1.98 11.26 -9.04
C ILE A 327 -1.12 11.11 -7.79
N TYR A 328 -1.65 10.41 -6.80
CA TYR A 328 -0.95 9.97 -5.60
C TYR A 328 -0.83 8.44 -5.60
N ARG A 329 0.40 7.92 -5.49
CA ARG A 329 0.73 6.48 -5.60
C ARG A 329 1.31 5.87 -4.31
N GLY A 330 1.16 6.55 -3.17
CA GLY A 330 1.77 6.15 -1.90
C GLY A 330 3.29 6.32 -1.89
N LEU A 331 3.79 7.28 -2.67
CA LEU A 331 5.17 7.77 -2.57
C LEU A 331 5.18 8.97 -1.64
N GLU A 332 6.26 9.10 -0.87
CA GLU A 332 6.47 10.25 0.01
C GLU A 332 6.49 11.56 -0.81
N ARG A 333 5.77 12.55 -0.28
CA ARG A 333 5.71 13.92 -0.77
C ARG A 333 6.02 14.86 0.38
N ILE A 334 6.64 15.99 0.08
CA ILE A 334 6.98 17.02 1.06
C ILE A 334 6.19 18.26 0.69
N LEU A 335 5.32 18.72 1.59
CA LEU A 335 4.67 20.03 1.50
C LEU A 335 5.58 21.04 2.20
N GLN A 336 6.03 22.05 1.47
CA GLN A 336 6.75 23.20 2.02
C GLN A 336 5.82 24.41 2.05
N ILE A 337 5.77 25.12 3.17
CA ILE A 337 5.08 26.42 3.30
C ILE A 337 6.12 27.47 3.67
N ASP A 338 6.30 28.44 2.79
CA ASP A 338 7.19 29.57 2.92
C ASP A 338 6.38 30.82 3.32
N CYS A 339 6.81 31.53 4.37
CA CYS A 339 6.24 32.80 4.81
C CYS A 339 7.21 33.94 4.48
N PHE A 340 6.71 34.92 3.73
CA PHE A 340 7.45 36.10 3.31
C PHE A 340 6.88 37.36 3.97
N GLN A 341 7.78 38.24 4.40
CA GLN A 341 7.45 39.63 4.68
C GLN A 341 8.05 40.48 3.56
N SER A 342 7.20 41.09 2.74
CA SER A 342 7.57 41.69 1.47
C SER A 342 8.31 40.68 0.58
N ASP A 343 9.62 40.85 0.33
CA ASP A 343 10.43 39.93 -0.48
C ASP A 343 11.38 39.05 0.36
N SER A 344 11.39 39.23 1.69
CA SER A 344 12.25 38.46 2.58
C SER A 344 11.52 37.24 3.14
N LEU A 345 12.12 36.06 2.98
CA LEU A 345 11.65 34.83 3.63
C LEU A 345 11.90 34.95 5.13
N ILE A 346 10.83 34.95 5.93
CA ILE A 346 10.91 35.09 7.39
C ILE A 346 10.77 33.75 8.12
N ALA A 347 10.02 32.79 7.56
CA ALA A 347 9.86 31.46 8.13
C ALA A 347 9.55 30.44 7.03
N THR A 348 9.92 29.17 7.24
CA THR A 348 9.56 28.03 6.40
C THR A 348 9.26 26.84 7.28
N ASP A 349 8.42 25.93 6.79
CA ASP A 349 8.36 24.58 7.33
C ASP A 349 8.05 23.55 6.25
N VAL A 350 8.42 22.29 6.53
CA VAL A 350 8.26 21.15 5.63
C VAL A 350 7.56 19.99 6.33
N PHE A 351 6.52 19.47 5.70
CA PHE A 351 5.77 18.33 6.22
C PHE A 351 5.77 17.17 5.23
N PRO A 352 6.37 16.01 5.60
CA PRO A 352 6.31 14.80 4.79
C PRO A 352 4.95 14.11 4.95
N TYR A 353 4.37 13.69 3.83
CA TYR A 353 3.10 12.96 3.82
C TYR A 353 3.01 12.01 2.62
N SER A 354 2.20 10.95 2.73
CA SER A 354 1.96 9.99 1.65
C SER A 354 0.47 9.66 1.51
N VAL A 355 0.00 9.53 0.27
CA VAL A 355 -1.41 9.30 -0.07
C VAL A 355 -1.53 8.23 -1.14
N GLY A 356 -2.52 7.34 -1.00
CA GLY A 356 -2.80 6.25 -1.94
C GLY A 356 -1.74 5.14 -1.92
N SER A 357 -1.76 4.28 -2.94
CA SER A 357 -0.78 3.20 -3.11
C SER A 357 -0.55 2.88 -4.59
N ILE A 358 0.46 2.05 -4.87
CA ILE A 358 0.69 1.53 -6.24
C ILE A 358 -0.50 0.65 -6.69
N TYR A 359 -1.12 -0.06 -5.75
CA TYR A 359 -2.26 -0.95 -6.02
C TYR A 359 -3.59 -0.20 -6.17
N SER A 360 -3.76 0.92 -5.46
CA SER A 360 -4.93 1.80 -5.52
C SER A 360 -4.47 3.26 -5.47
N PRO A 361 -4.11 3.84 -6.64
CA PRO A 361 -3.69 5.24 -6.71
C PRO A 361 -4.90 6.17 -6.62
N VAL A 362 -4.72 7.29 -5.92
CA VAL A 362 -5.74 8.36 -5.82
C VAL A 362 -5.52 9.35 -6.94
N ILE A 363 -6.59 9.68 -7.69
CA ILE A 363 -6.53 10.60 -8.83
C ILE A 363 -7.59 11.68 -8.66
N VAL A 364 -7.14 12.93 -8.57
CA VAL A 364 -8.02 14.10 -8.41
C VAL A 364 -8.86 14.29 -9.67
N HIS A 365 -10.20 14.24 -9.52
CA HIS A 365 -11.16 14.24 -10.64
C HIS A 365 -10.82 13.21 -11.73
N GLY A 366 -10.34 12.03 -11.34
CA GLY A 366 -10.00 10.96 -12.27
C GLY A 366 -11.20 10.27 -12.92
N ALA A 367 -10.92 9.39 -13.87
CA ALA A 367 -11.93 8.53 -14.48
C ALA A 367 -12.63 7.65 -13.43
N THR A 368 -13.91 7.35 -13.65
CA THR A 368 -14.70 6.49 -12.76
C THR A 368 -14.23 5.03 -12.84
N THR A 369 -14.49 4.25 -11.78
CA THR A 369 -14.18 2.80 -11.72
C THR A 369 -14.68 2.05 -12.95
N PHE A 370 -15.90 2.34 -13.41
CA PHE A 370 -16.48 1.72 -14.60
C PHE A 370 -15.72 2.08 -15.88
N GLN A 371 -15.36 3.35 -16.07
CA GLN A 371 -14.59 3.78 -17.25
C GLN A 371 -13.23 3.09 -17.32
N ILE A 372 -12.56 2.93 -16.18
CA ILE A 372 -11.27 2.23 -16.11
C ILE A 372 -11.43 0.75 -16.46
N ILE A 373 -12.43 0.07 -15.88
CA ILE A 373 -12.71 -1.34 -16.17
C ILE A 373 -13.02 -1.52 -17.66
N LEU A 374 -13.78 -0.61 -18.27
CA LEU A 374 -14.10 -0.69 -19.70
C LEU A 374 -12.86 -0.49 -20.58
N ARG A 375 -12.06 0.55 -20.33
CA ARG A 375 -10.82 0.83 -21.08
C ARG A 375 -9.80 -0.29 -20.92
N GLY A 376 -9.52 -0.68 -19.68
CA GLY A 376 -8.61 -1.78 -19.36
C GLY A 376 -9.14 -3.13 -19.87
N GLY A 377 -10.45 -3.37 -19.84
CA GLY A 377 -11.09 -4.55 -20.41
C GLY A 377 -10.87 -4.67 -21.91
N ILE A 378 -11.11 -3.59 -22.66
CA ILE A 378 -10.82 -3.52 -24.10
C ILE A 378 -9.33 -3.76 -24.36
N PHE A 379 -8.46 -3.08 -23.62
CA PHE A 379 -7.01 -3.23 -23.74
C PHE A 379 -6.54 -4.66 -23.46
N GLY A 380 -7.06 -5.30 -22.42
CA GLY A 380 -6.76 -6.69 -22.08
C GLY A 380 -7.24 -7.68 -23.14
N VAL A 381 -8.44 -7.49 -23.69
CA VAL A 381 -8.96 -8.31 -24.81
C VAL A 381 -8.09 -8.15 -26.06
N LEU A 382 -7.64 -6.93 -26.37
CA LEU A 382 -6.71 -6.67 -27.47
C LEU A 382 -5.37 -7.39 -27.25
N ILE A 383 -4.83 -7.39 -26.04
CA ILE A 383 -3.61 -8.14 -25.71
C ILE A 383 -3.82 -9.65 -25.87
N ILE A 384 -4.95 -10.20 -25.39
CA ILE A 384 -5.27 -11.62 -25.54
C ILE A 384 -5.36 -12.00 -27.03
N LEU A 385 -6.01 -11.16 -27.84
CA LEU A 385 -6.12 -11.35 -29.28
C LEU A 385 -4.75 -11.27 -29.97
N LEU A 386 -3.90 -10.32 -29.57
CA LEU A 386 -2.53 -10.21 -30.06
C LEU A 386 -1.71 -11.46 -29.72
N LEU A 387 -1.78 -11.93 -28.47
CA LEU A 387 -1.10 -13.17 -28.04
C LEU A 387 -1.62 -14.38 -28.84
N TYR A 388 -2.93 -14.46 -29.07
CA TYR A 388 -3.50 -15.50 -29.93
C TYR A 388 -2.90 -15.46 -31.34
N LEU A 389 -2.92 -14.30 -32.01
CA LEU A 389 -2.35 -14.14 -33.35
C LEU A 389 -0.85 -14.46 -33.40
N VAL A 390 -0.07 -14.03 -32.40
CA VAL A 390 1.37 -14.30 -32.34
C VAL A 390 1.65 -15.81 -32.20
N PHE A 391 0.95 -16.50 -31.30
CA PHE A 391 1.21 -17.92 -31.03
C PHE A 391 0.52 -18.88 -32.00
N GLN A 392 -0.53 -18.43 -32.69
CA GLN A 392 -1.25 -19.19 -33.73
C GLN A 392 -0.64 -18.99 -35.12
N LEU A 393 -0.20 -17.76 -35.46
CA LEU A 393 0.22 -17.40 -36.82
C LEU A 393 1.73 -17.13 -36.90
N VAL A 394 2.22 -16.16 -36.11
CA VAL A 394 3.59 -15.62 -36.24
C VAL A 394 4.64 -16.66 -35.87
N ILE A 395 4.53 -17.27 -34.69
CA ILE A 395 5.50 -18.26 -34.21
C ILE A 395 5.54 -19.50 -35.11
N PRO A 396 4.40 -20.10 -35.49
CA PRO A 396 4.40 -21.22 -36.44
C PRO A 396 4.96 -20.83 -37.82
N ALA A 397 4.66 -19.63 -38.33
CA ALA A 397 5.21 -19.13 -39.58
C ALA A 397 6.74 -18.96 -39.53
N ILE A 398 7.29 -18.40 -38.44
CA ILE A 398 8.74 -18.28 -38.24
C ILE A 398 9.38 -19.66 -38.19
N ARG A 399 8.78 -20.61 -37.46
CA ARG A 399 9.26 -22.00 -37.39
C ARG A 399 9.26 -22.67 -38.77
N TYR A 400 8.21 -22.47 -39.56
CA TYR A 400 8.13 -22.97 -40.92
C TYR A 400 9.15 -22.32 -41.84
N TRP A 401 9.37 -21.01 -41.74
CA TRP A 401 10.38 -20.30 -42.52
C TRP A 401 11.79 -20.83 -42.23
N LEU A 402 12.12 -21.03 -40.95
CA LEU A 402 13.36 -21.67 -40.54
C LEU A 402 13.47 -23.11 -41.06
N PHE A 403 12.37 -23.87 -41.04
CA PHE A 403 12.31 -25.22 -41.62
C PHE A 403 12.58 -25.19 -43.13
N LYS A 404 11.91 -24.31 -43.89
CA LYS A 404 12.09 -24.16 -45.33
C LYS A 404 13.55 -23.81 -45.66
N ARG A 405 14.13 -22.84 -44.94
CA ARG A 405 15.54 -22.43 -45.15
C ARG A 405 16.54 -23.55 -44.86
N LYS A 406 16.25 -24.41 -43.88
CA LYS A 406 17.19 -25.43 -43.40
C LYS A 406 17.05 -26.78 -44.09
N TYR A 407 15.86 -27.15 -44.57
CA TYR A 407 15.55 -28.50 -45.02
C TYR A 407 14.94 -28.59 -46.42
N VAL A 408 14.58 -27.46 -47.04
CA VAL A 408 14.06 -27.43 -48.41
C VAL A 408 15.13 -26.88 -49.34
N THR A 409 15.43 -27.62 -50.39
CA THR A 409 16.43 -27.24 -51.40
C THR A 409 15.96 -27.63 -52.80
N ARG A 410 16.61 -27.11 -53.83
CA ARG A 410 16.36 -27.51 -55.22
C ARG A 410 17.27 -28.66 -55.61
N TYR A 411 16.73 -29.65 -56.31
CA TYR A 411 17.51 -30.79 -56.79
C TYR A 411 18.42 -30.41 -57.97
N THR A 412 19.73 -30.69 -57.88
CA THR A 412 20.75 -30.28 -58.89
C THR A 412 21.46 -31.44 -59.60
N ARG A 413 20.91 -32.67 -59.51
CA ARG A 413 21.41 -33.92 -60.14
C ARG A 413 22.81 -34.41 -59.68
N LYS A 414 22.99 -35.73 -59.69
CA LYS A 414 24.16 -36.57 -59.29
C LYS A 414 24.78 -36.31 -57.90
N ASN A 415 24.65 -37.31 -57.02
CA ASN A 415 25.30 -37.42 -55.69
C ASN A 415 25.15 -36.18 -54.80
N MET A 416 24.00 -35.52 -54.90
CA MET A 416 23.68 -34.39 -54.05
C MET A 416 23.63 -34.84 -52.59
N THR A 417 24.44 -34.21 -51.75
CA THR A 417 24.35 -34.36 -50.30
C THR A 417 23.89 -33.05 -49.70
N TYR A 418 22.90 -33.11 -48.82
CA TYR A 418 22.35 -31.94 -48.15
C TYR A 418 22.17 -32.25 -46.67
N ASN A 419 22.74 -31.42 -45.79
CA ASN A 419 22.82 -31.67 -44.34
C ASN A 419 23.35 -33.08 -43.97
N GLY A 420 24.31 -33.62 -44.73
CA GLY A 420 24.89 -34.95 -44.50
C GLY A 420 24.00 -36.13 -44.91
N ILE A 421 22.87 -35.89 -45.59
CA ILE A 421 21.99 -36.92 -46.13
C ILE A 421 22.23 -37.02 -47.64
N LEU A 422 22.49 -38.23 -48.13
CA LEU A 422 22.57 -38.54 -49.56
C LEU A 422 21.16 -38.51 -50.14
N VAL A 423 20.94 -37.68 -51.17
CA VAL A 423 19.64 -37.57 -51.84
C VAL A 423 19.54 -38.66 -52.92
N GLU A 424 18.59 -39.58 -52.75
CA GLU A 424 18.24 -40.59 -53.75
C GLU A 424 17.68 -39.95 -55.04
N GLN A 425 17.65 -40.68 -56.15
CA GLN A 425 17.19 -40.16 -57.45
C GLN A 425 15.67 -40.11 -57.60
N SER A 426 14.92 -40.62 -56.61
CA SER A 426 13.46 -40.70 -56.66
C SER A 426 12.82 -40.30 -55.33
N CYS A 427 11.62 -39.73 -55.40
CA CYS A 427 10.81 -39.40 -54.24
C CYS A 427 10.38 -40.66 -53.49
N TYR A 428 10.59 -40.69 -52.17
CA TYR A 428 10.26 -41.87 -51.38
C TYR A 428 8.74 -42.16 -51.33
N PHE A 429 7.88 -41.14 -51.42
CA PHE A 429 6.42 -41.29 -51.29
C PHE A 429 5.74 -41.64 -52.61
N CYS A 430 5.87 -40.81 -53.65
CA CYS A 430 5.23 -41.06 -54.95
C CYS A 430 6.04 -41.97 -55.88
N LYS A 431 7.29 -42.32 -55.51
CA LYS A 431 8.23 -43.12 -56.31
C LYS A 431 8.62 -42.53 -57.67
N ALA A 432 8.16 -41.33 -58.01
CA ALA A 432 8.57 -40.60 -59.20
C ALA A 432 10.04 -40.12 -59.10
N PRO A 433 10.80 -40.10 -60.20
CA PRO A 433 12.16 -39.56 -60.23
C PRO A 433 12.16 -38.05 -59.92
N PHE A 434 13.22 -37.55 -59.29
CA PHE A 434 13.42 -36.10 -59.11
C PHE A 434 13.93 -35.46 -60.41
N GLU A 435 13.27 -34.39 -60.84
CA GLU A 435 13.70 -33.57 -61.97
C GLU A 435 14.58 -32.40 -61.51
N GLU A 436 15.42 -31.91 -62.40
CA GLU A 436 16.33 -30.81 -62.08
C GLU A 436 15.53 -29.53 -61.83
N GLY A 437 15.73 -28.91 -60.66
CA GLY A 437 14.97 -27.75 -60.21
C GLY A 437 13.83 -28.04 -59.25
N ASP A 438 13.46 -29.32 -59.02
CA ASP A 438 12.40 -29.69 -58.08
C ASP A 438 12.70 -29.24 -56.64
N GLU A 439 11.69 -28.69 -55.95
CA GLU A 439 11.77 -28.42 -54.52
C GLU A 439 11.64 -29.73 -53.72
N ILE A 440 12.72 -30.14 -53.07
CA ILE A 440 12.81 -31.37 -52.29
C ILE A 440 12.99 -31.08 -50.80
N VAL A 441 12.43 -31.94 -49.95
CA VAL A 441 12.51 -31.87 -48.49
C VAL A 441 13.50 -32.92 -47.99
N VAL A 442 14.65 -32.45 -47.48
CA VAL A 442 15.75 -33.28 -46.97
C VAL A 442 15.88 -33.10 -45.46
N LYS A 443 14.87 -33.60 -44.73
CA LYS A 443 14.82 -33.55 -43.25
C LYS A 443 15.28 -34.86 -42.58
N CYS A 444 14.96 -35.99 -43.22
CA CYS A 444 15.36 -37.33 -42.84
C CYS A 444 15.82 -38.10 -44.09
N GLN A 445 16.28 -39.34 -43.92
CA GLN A 445 16.74 -40.18 -45.04
C GLN A 445 15.67 -40.40 -46.13
N HIS A 446 14.38 -40.32 -45.79
CA HIS A 446 13.28 -40.41 -46.76
C HIS A 446 13.00 -39.04 -47.41
N VAL A 447 13.72 -38.75 -48.49
CA VAL A 447 13.60 -37.50 -49.25
C VAL A 447 12.34 -37.49 -50.11
N LEU A 448 11.69 -36.33 -50.21
CA LEU A 448 10.38 -36.16 -50.81
C LEU A 448 10.31 -34.90 -51.66
N HIS A 449 9.45 -34.89 -52.68
CA HIS A 449 8.97 -33.63 -53.23
C HIS A 449 8.26 -32.83 -52.13
N LYS A 450 8.40 -31.51 -52.16
CA LYS A 450 7.69 -30.63 -51.23
C LYS A 450 6.16 -30.79 -51.32
N SER A 451 5.62 -30.97 -52.52
CA SER A 451 4.19 -31.28 -52.72
C SER A 451 3.78 -32.56 -51.99
N CYS A 452 4.56 -33.64 -52.13
CA CYS A 452 4.32 -34.90 -51.42
C CYS A 452 4.48 -34.77 -49.89
N TRP A 453 5.37 -33.89 -49.42
CA TRP A 453 5.51 -33.58 -47.99
C TRP A 453 4.26 -32.88 -47.44
N ASP A 454 3.73 -31.91 -48.18
CA ASP A 454 2.54 -31.15 -47.82
C ASP A 454 1.27 -32.03 -47.85
N GLU A 455 1.17 -32.96 -48.82
CA GLU A 455 0.10 -33.96 -48.90
C GLU A 455 0.17 -35.01 -47.79
N ASN A 456 1.37 -35.44 -47.42
CA ASN A 456 1.56 -36.42 -46.36
C ASN A 456 1.51 -35.79 -44.96
N GLU A 457 0.73 -34.72 -44.74
CA GLU A 457 0.57 -34.03 -43.44
C GLU A 457 1.90 -33.64 -42.75
N TYR A 458 2.91 -33.28 -43.54
CA TYR A 458 4.21 -32.80 -43.03
C TYR A 458 4.95 -33.77 -42.09
N LYS A 459 4.83 -35.07 -42.37
CA LYS A 459 5.49 -36.17 -41.66
C LYS A 459 6.27 -37.04 -42.64
N CYS A 460 7.22 -37.79 -42.08
CA CYS A 460 7.96 -38.82 -42.80
C CYS A 460 6.99 -39.90 -43.31
N PRO A 461 7.11 -40.38 -44.55
CA PRO A 461 6.22 -41.39 -45.12
C PRO A 461 6.42 -42.77 -44.49
N GLU A 462 7.65 -43.16 -44.15
CA GLU A 462 7.92 -44.49 -43.61
C GLU A 462 7.58 -44.58 -42.12
N TYR A 463 8.02 -43.59 -41.34
CA TYR A 463 7.87 -43.62 -39.88
C TYR A 463 6.79 -42.67 -39.38
N GLY A 464 6.12 -41.88 -40.23
CA GLY A 464 5.09 -40.93 -39.81
C GLY A 464 5.62 -39.97 -38.75
N ARG A 465 4.83 -39.80 -37.67
CA ARG A 465 5.21 -39.05 -36.47
C ARG A 465 6.32 -39.72 -35.65
N HIS A 466 6.71 -40.96 -35.98
CA HIS A 466 7.72 -41.74 -35.27
C HIS A 466 9.15 -41.53 -35.80
N CYS A 467 9.33 -40.76 -36.88
CA CYS A 467 10.65 -40.35 -37.33
C CYS A 467 11.27 -39.33 -36.37
N LYS A 468 12.39 -39.67 -35.72
CA LYS A 468 13.11 -38.77 -34.79
C LYS A 468 13.53 -37.44 -35.42
N GLN A 469 13.68 -37.41 -36.74
CA GLN A 469 14.13 -36.24 -37.50
C GLN A 469 13.04 -35.68 -38.43
N GLY A 470 12.01 -36.45 -38.75
CA GLY A 470 11.18 -36.25 -39.95
C GLY A 470 9.73 -35.84 -39.73
N SER A 471 9.42 -34.93 -38.80
CA SER A 471 8.07 -34.33 -38.74
C SER A 471 8.14 -32.82 -38.47
N HIS A 472 7.33 -32.03 -39.17
CA HIS A 472 7.20 -30.58 -38.95
C HIS A 472 5.84 -30.09 -39.43
N TYR A 473 4.83 -30.17 -38.57
CA TYR A 473 3.48 -29.77 -38.93
C TYR A 473 3.36 -28.25 -39.11
N TYR A 474 2.89 -27.82 -40.28
CA TYR A 474 2.48 -26.44 -40.54
C TYR A 474 1.53 -26.36 -41.74
N ASN A 475 0.23 -26.24 -41.47
CA ASN A 475 -0.79 -26.16 -42.49
C ASN A 475 -0.85 -24.75 -43.10
N GLN A 476 -0.28 -24.59 -44.29
CA GLN A 476 -0.34 -23.32 -45.04
C GLN A 476 -1.72 -22.99 -45.61
N LYS A 477 -2.54 -24.02 -45.89
CA LYS A 477 -3.86 -23.83 -46.49
C LYS A 477 -4.89 -23.35 -45.45
N ASN A 478 -4.73 -23.77 -44.19
CA ASN A 478 -5.54 -23.30 -43.07
C ASN A 478 -4.66 -22.84 -41.90
N LEU A 479 -4.39 -21.54 -41.83
CA LEU A 479 -3.54 -20.96 -40.78
C LEU A 479 -4.18 -21.06 -39.38
N PHE A 480 -5.51 -21.17 -39.29
CA PHE A 480 -6.25 -21.30 -38.04
C PHE A 480 -6.40 -22.75 -37.57
N ASP A 481 -5.72 -23.70 -38.21
CA ASP A 481 -5.68 -25.08 -37.72
C ASP A 481 -5.13 -25.12 -36.28
N PRO A 482 -5.85 -25.70 -35.30
CA PRO A 482 -5.38 -25.76 -33.92
C PRO A 482 -4.07 -26.55 -33.76
N HIS A 483 -3.68 -27.39 -34.73
CA HIS A 483 -2.40 -28.09 -34.72
C HIS A 483 -1.21 -27.20 -35.12
N ASN A 484 -1.46 -26.06 -35.79
CA ASN A 484 -0.41 -25.05 -36.03
C ASN A 484 -0.01 -24.37 -34.72
N ALA A 485 -0.95 -24.26 -33.78
CA ALA A 485 -0.74 -23.60 -32.50
C ALA A 485 0.42 -24.21 -31.72
N SER A 486 1.18 -23.36 -31.04
CA SER A 486 2.12 -23.84 -30.03
C SER A 486 1.36 -24.50 -28.88
N PHE A 487 1.90 -25.59 -28.31
CA PHE A 487 1.38 -26.20 -27.07
C PHE A 487 1.19 -25.18 -25.93
N TYR A 488 2.01 -24.12 -25.91
CA TYR A 488 1.93 -23.07 -24.90
C TYR A 488 0.74 -22.12 -25.08
N LEU A 489 0.07 -22.10 -26.25
CA LEU A 489 -1.02 -21.16 -26.54
C LEU A 489 -2.14 -21.23 -25.50
N SER A 490 -2.65 -22.44 -25.21
CA SER A 490 -3.74 -22.62 -24.23
C SER A 490 -3.37 -22.15 -22.83
N TRP A 491 -2.12 -22.34 -22.42
CA TRP A 491 -1.60 -21.89 -21.12
C TRP A 491 -1.44 -20.38 -21.07
N ILE A 492 -0.92 -19.77 -22.13
CA ILE A 492 -0.76 -18.32 -22.23
C ILE A 492 -2.12 -17.63 -22.21
N LEU A 493 -3.09 -18.13 -22.98
CA LEU A 493 -4.46 -17.58 -22.99
C LEU A 493 -5.13 -17.74 -21.63
N ALA A 494 -4.98 -18.88 -20.97
CA ALA A 494 -5.54 -19.10 -19.64
C ALA A 494 -4.89 -18.16 -18.59
N GLY A 495 -3.57 -17.96 -18.64
CA GLY A 495 -2.87 -17.01 -17.77
C GLY A 495 -3.29 -15.57 -18.04
N ALA A 496 -3.40 -15.17 -19.31
CA ALA A 496 -3.84 -13.84 -19.72
C ALA A 496 -5.28 -13.55 -19.26
N LEU A 497 -6.20 -14.51 -19.45
CA LEU A 497 -7.58 -14.43 -19.00
C LEU A 497 -7.66 -14.37 -17.46
N ALA A 498 -6.87 -15.18 -16.75
CA ALA A 498 -6.79 -15.14 -15.29
C ALA A 498 -6.35 -13.76 -14.79
N GLY A 499 -5.31 -13.17 -15.40
CA GLY A 499 -4.83 -11.83 -15.07
C GLY A 499 -5.89 -10.75 -15.32
N LEU A 500 -6.59 -10.82 -16.46
CA LEU A 500 -7.65 -9.88 -16.80
C LEU A 500 -8.81 -9.94 -15.82
N VAL A 501 -9.34 -11.14 -15.55
CA VAL A 501 -10.49 -11.30 -14.64
C VAL A 501 -10.09 -10.94 -13.20
N ALA A 502 -8.90 -11.33 -12.75
CA ALA A 502 -8.39 -10.95 -11.43
C ALA A 502 -8.28 -9.43 -11.26
N TRP A 503 -7.78 -8.73 -12.28
CA TRP A 503 -7.69 -7.27 -12.27
C TRP A 503 -9.07 -6.62 -12.26
N ILE A 504 -10.02 -7.08 -13.10
CA ILE A 504 -11.40 -6.55 -13.12
C ILE A 504 -12.05 -6.71 -11.73
N CYS A 505 -11.96 -7.90 -11.13
CA CYS A 505 -12.54 -8.17 -9.81
C CYS A 505 -11.86 -7.37 -8.70
N PHE A 506 -10.55 -7.14 -8.80
CA PHE A 506 -9.81 -6.28 -7.88
C PHE A 506 -10.27 -4.83 -8.01
N THR A 507 -10.24 -4.25 -9.21
CA THR A 507 -10.61 -2.85 -9.46
C THR A 507 -12.07 -2.55 -9.12
N ALA A 508 -12.99 -3.48 -9.38
CA ALA A 508 -14.41 -3.32 -9.04
C ALA A 508 -14.66 -3.21 -7.53
N ASN A 509 -13.82 -3.87 -6.71
CA ASN A 509 -13.99 -3.96 -5.26
C ASN A 509 -12.91 -3.20 -4.47
N ALA A 510 -11.99 -2.51 -5.14
CA ALA A 510 -10.92 -1.73 -4.52
C ALA A 510 -11.40 -0.51 -3.71
N HIS A 511 -12.73 -0.32 -3.59
CA HIS A 511 -13.35 0.73 -2.78
C HIS A 511 -14.33 0.16 -1.75
N GLY A 512 -14.34 -1.16 -1.53
CA GLY A 512 -15.17 -1.76 -0.50
C GLY A 512 -14.56 -1.58 0.89
N ASP A 513 -15.34 -1.11 1.86
CA ASP A 513 -14.97 -0.87 3.28
C ASP A 513 -14.59 -2.13 4.09
N GLY A 514 -14.19 -3.22 3.42
CA GLY A 514 -14.25 -4.58 3.96
C GLY A 514 -13.08 -5.09 4.81
N ASN A 515 -11.99 -4.33 5.02
CA ASN A 515 -10.81 -4.84 5.74
C ASN A 515 -10.73 -4.43 7.22
N HIS A 516 -11.86 -4.53 7.94
CA HIS A 516 -11.92 -4.43 9.41
C HIS A 516 -10.90 -5.33 10.13
N VAL A 517 -10.49 -6.45 9.51
CA VAL A 517 -9.51 -7.39 10.07
C VAL A 517 -8.11 -6.78 10.16
N LEU A 518 -7.65 -6.07 9.11
CA LEU A 518 -6.33 -5.42 9.15
C LEU A 518 -6.33 -4.27 10.16
N VAL A 519 -7.44 -3.53 10.21
CA VAL A 519 -7.67 -2.44 11.16
C VAL A 519 -7.52 -2.95 12.60
N ASN A 520 -8.21 -4.04 12.94
CA ASN A 520 -8.12 -4.67 14.25
C ASN A 520 -6.71 -5.19 14.58
N VAL A 521 -5.97 -5.70 13.60
CA VAL A 521 -4.60 -6.18 13.82
C VAL A 521 -3.61 -5.04 14.05
N ILE A 522 -3.76 -3.91 13.35
CA ILE A 522 -2.97 -2.70 13.63
C ILE A 522 -3.22 -2.25 15.08
N HIS A 523 -4.48 -2.17 15.52
CA HIS A 523 -4.82 -1.82 16.90
C HIS A 523 -4.21 -2.79 17.92
N LEU A 524 -4.24 -4.10 17.63
CA LEU A 524 -3.69 -5.13 18.50
C LEU A 524 -2.15 -5.06 18.60
N ILE A 525 -1.43 -4.89 17.48
CA ILE A 525 0.04 -4.85 17.44
C ILE A 525 0.57 -3.65 18.23
N PHE A 526 -0.07 -2.48 18.09
CA PHE A 526 0.37 -1.27 18.79
C PHE A 526 -0.27 -1.09 20.17
N GLY A 527 -1.20 -1.96 20.57
CA GLY A 527 -1.88 -1.88 21.87
C GLY A 527 -2.69 -0.59 22.03
N VAL A 528 -3.36 -0.15 20.97
CA VAL A 528 -4.05 1.15 20.90
C VAL A 528 -5.56 0.93 20.83
N ASP A 529 -6.33 1.65 21.66
CA ASP A 529 -7.79 1.64 21.61
C ASP A 529 -8.28 2.18 20.26
N ALA A 530 -9.24 1.47 19.64
CA ALA A 530 -9.74 1.76 18.29
C ALA A 530 -10.34 3.18 18.14
N ASN A 531 -10.80 3.78 19.24
CA ASN A 531 -11.40 5.12 19.27
C ASN A 531 -10.43 6.23 19.71
N SER A 532 -9.14 5.94 19.83
CA SER A 532 -8.14 6.96 20.22
C SER A 532 -7.56 7.69 19.01
N ASP A 533 -7.13 8.94 19.21
CA ASP A 533 -6.49 9.75 18.15
C ASP A 533 -5.24 9.08 17.58
N ARG A 534 -4.50 8.35 18.43
CA ARG A 534 -3.33 7.56 18.04
C ARG A 534 -3.68 6.41 17.09
N ALA A 535 -4.87 5.83 17.22
CA ALA A 535 -5.36 4.81 16.30
C ALA A 535 -5.69 5.40 14.93
N ALA A 536 -6.29 6.59 14.89
CA ALA A 536 -6.56 7.32 13.65
C ALA A 536 -5.26 7.68 12.91
N ASP A 537 -4.22 8.13 13.64
CA ASP A 537 -2.90 8.39 13.06
C ASP A 537 -2.24 7.14 12.48
N LEU A 538 -2.30 6.02 13.20
CA LEU A 538 -1.80 4.73 12.71
C LEU A 538 -2.53 4.27 11.43
N MET A 539 -3.85 4.50 11.34
CA MET A 539 -4.61 4.23 10.13
C MET A 539 -4.24 5.16 8.98
N ARG A 540 -3.96 6.43 9.25
CA ARG A 540 -3.49 7.39 8.24
C ARG A 540 -2.12 6.98 7.68
N ILE A 541 -1.21 6.53 8.55
CA ILE A 541 0.15 6.11 8.18
C ILE A 541 0.14 4.77 7.42
N TYR A 542 -0.52 3.74 7.98
CA TYR A 542 -0.44 2.37 7.46
C TYR A 542 -1.61 1.96 6.56
N GLY A 543 -2.80 2.50 6.80
CA GLY A 543 -4.02 2.12 6.10
C GLY A 543 -3.97 2.43 4.61
N ASN A 544 -3.48 3.62 4.24
CA ASN A 544 -3.47 4.06 2.84
C ASN A 544 -2.66 3.15 1.89
N HIS A 545 -1.62 2.48 2.39
CA HIS A 545 -0.76 1.63 1.57
C HIS A 545 -0.99 0.12 1.74
N LEU A 546 -1.39 -0.36 2.92
CA LEU A 546 -1.52 -1.81 3.19
C LEU A 546 -2.94 -2.36 3.00
N TYR A 547 -3.96 -1.52 3.04
CA TYR A 547 -5.35 -1.97 3.14
C TYR A 547 -5.79 -2.86 1.97
N PHE A 548 -5.29 -2.63 0.75
CA PHE A 548 -5.72 -3.38 -0.44
C PHE A 548 -4.88 -4.61 -0.77
N LEU A 549 -3.70 -4.79 -0.16
CA LEU A 549 -2.78 -5.90 -0.47
C LEU A 549 -3.39 -7.28 -0.24
N PRO A 550 -4.07 -7.57 0.89
CA PRO A 550 -4.67 -8.89 1.10
C PRO A 550 -5.72 -9.24 0.03
N PHE A 551 -6.51 -8.25 -0.36
CA PHE A 551 -7.54 -8.40 -1.38
C PHE A 551 -6.93 -8.59 -2.79
N TYR A 552 -5.83 -7.90 -3.09
CA TYR A 552 -5.02 -8.16 -4.27
C TYR A 552 -4.58 -9.63 -4.33
N GLY A 553 -4.02 -10.14 -3.22
CA GLY A 553 -3.58 -11.53 -3.05
C GLY A 553 -4.69 -12.55 -3.27
N LEU A 554 -5.89 -12.29 -2.73
CA LEU A 554 -7.08 -13.13 -2.91
C LEU A 554 -7.43 -13.31 -4.39
N ASN A 555 -7.56 -12.19 -5.13
CA ASN A 555 -7.99 -12.19 -6.52
C ASN A 555 -6.98 -12.93 -7.40
N ILE A 556 -5.69 -12.59 -7.30
CA ILE A 556 -4.67 -13.22 -8.13
C ILE A 556 -4.52 -14.72 -7.80
N GLY A 557 -4.54 -15.09 -6.52
CA GLY A 557 -4.45 -16.47 -6.06
C GLY A 557 -5.62 -17.32 -6.51
N PHE A 558 -6.84 -16.79 -6.40
CA PHE A 558 -8.06 -17.49 -6.80
C PHE A 558 -8.11 -17.75 -8.31
N PHE A 559 -8.03 -16.70 -9.14
CA PHE A 559 -8.24 -16.83 -10.59
C PHE A 559 -7.08 -17.54 -11.30
N LEU A 560 -5.85 -17.36 -10.84
CA LEU A 560 -4.70 -18.10 -11.37
C LEU A 560 -4.80 -19.59 -11.02
N THR A 561 -5.11 -19.92 -9.76
CA THR A 561 -5.27 -21.31 -9.35
C THR A 561 -6.44 -21.98 -10.05
N LEU A 562 -7.55 -21.25 -10.25
CA LEU A 562 -8.71 -21.72 -11.02
C LEU A 562 -8.31 -22.08 -12.46
N SER A 563 -7.66 -21.15 -13.17
CA SER A 563 -7.29 -21.32 -14.58
C SER A 563 -6.29 -22.46 -14.78
N LEU A 564 -5.28 -22.57 -13.89
CA LEU A 564 -4.32 -23.67 -13.93
C LEU A 564 -4.96 -25.00 -13.55
N SER A 565 -5.87 -25.01 -12.57
CA SER A 565 -6.59 -26.22 -12.17
C SER A 565 -7.52 -26.71 -13.28
N LEU A 566 -8.14 -25.82 -14.06
CA LEU A 566 -8.94 -26.19 -15.23
C LEU A 566 -8.09 -26.93 -16.28
N LEU A 567 -6.86 -26.45 -16.54
CA LEU A 567 -5.93 -27.07 -17.50
C LEU A 567 -5.28 -28.36 -16.99
N THR A 568 -4.99 -28.46 -15.69
CA THR A 568 -4.26 -29.59 -15.10
C THR A 568 -5.17 -30.72 -14.61
N SER A 569 -6.38 -30.40 -14.15
CA SER A 569 -7.31 -31.39 -13.61
C SER A 569 -7.88 -32.26 -14.71
N ARG A 570 -7.67 -33.58 -14.62
CA ARG A 570 -8.17 -34.59 -15.56
C ARG A 570 -9.12 -35.54 -14.83
N GLY A 571 -10.35 -35.69 -15.34
CA GLY A 571 -11.34 -36.59 -14.74
C GLY A 571 -12.52 -36.84 -15.67
N ARG A 572 -13.04 -38.08 -15.67
CA ARG A 572 -14.19 -38.50 -16.50
C ARG A 572 -15.51 -37.90 -16.01
N TRP A 573 -15.64 -37.68 -14.70
CA TRP A 573 -16.83 -37.13 -14.05
C TRP A 573 -16.70 -35.62 -13.91
N TRP A 574 -17.47 -34.88 -14.71
CA TRP A 574 -17.43 -33.42 -14.77
C TRP A 574 -17.67 -32.77 -13.40
N GLY A 575 -18.68 -33.22 -12.63
CA GLY A 575 -19.00 -32.66 -11.31
C GLY A 575 -17.87 -32.80 -10.28
N LYS A 576 -17.27 -34.00 -10.16
CA LYS A 576 -16.13 -34.22 -9.24
C LYS A 576 -14.90 -33.40 -9.65
N ARG A 577 -14.66 -33.28 -10.96
CA ARG A 577 -13.58 -32.45 -11.51
C ARG A 577 -13.80 -30.97 -11.16
N SER A 578 -14.99 -30.44 -11.43
CA SER A 578 -15.35 -29.06 -11.14
C SER A 578 -15.26 -28.76 -9.64
N LEU A 579 -15.73 -29.67 -8.78
CA LEU A 579 -15.61 -29.53 -7.32
C LEU A 579 -14.15 -29.43 -6.89
N VAL A 580 -13.28 -30.31 -7.38
CA VAL A 580 -11.84 -30.27 -7.05
C VAL A 580 -11.21 -28.96 -7.52
N VAL A 581 -11.57 -28.48 -8.72
CA VAL A 581 -11.08 -27.21 -9.27
C VAL A 581 -11.52 -26.03 -8.39
N VAL A 582 -12.80 -25.99 -7.98
CA VAL A 582 -13.35 -24.95 -7.11
C VAL A 582 -12.67 -24.97 -5.74
N VAL A 583 -12.55 -26.14 -5.11
CA VAL A 583 -11.87 -26.27 -3.80
C VAL A 583 -10.42 -25.81 -3.90
N LYS A 584 -9.69 -26.21 -4.94
CA LYS A 584 -8.32 -25.74 -5.17
C LYS A 584 -8.26 -24.22 -5.34
N SER A 585 -9.17 -23.62 -6.10
CA SER A 585 -9.21 -22.17 -6.29
C SER A 585 -9.52 -21.41 -4.99
N LEU A 586 -10.44 -21.91 -4.17
CA LEU A 586 -10.75 -21.33 -2.86
C LEU A 586 -9.56 -21.41 -1.90
N VAL A 587 -8.91 -22.58 -1.82
CA VAL A 587 -7.70 -22.76 -1.00
C VAL A 587 -6.56 -21.87 -1.50
N GLY A 588 -6.35 -21.80 -2.82
CA GLY A 588 -5.35 -20.92 -3.44
C GLY A 588 -5.62 -19.45 -3.11
N GLY A 589 -6.86 -18.98 -3.27
CA GLY A 589 -7.25 -17.61 -2.93
C GLY A 589 -7.09 -17.29 -1.44
N LEU A 590 -7.59 -18.15 -0.54
CA LEU A 590 -7.51 -17.93 0.91
C LEU A 590 -6.07 -17.90 1.42
N LEU A 591 -5.23 -18.84 0.97
CA LEU A 591 -3.83 -18.89 1.37
C LEU A 591 -3.01 -17.74 0.76
N SER A 592 -3.34 -17.29 -0.46
CA SER A 592 -2.75 -16.07 -1.04
C SER A 592 -3.20 -14.81 -0.29
N TYR A 593 -4.45 -14.72 0.15
CA TYR A 593 -4.90 -13.64 1.03
C TYR A 593 -4.07 -13.60 2.32
N LEU A 594 -3.91 -14.75 2.99
CA LEU A 594 -3.10 -14.85 4.21
C LEU A 594 -1.62 -14.51 3.96
N SER A 595 -1.10 -14.83 2.77
CA SER A 595 0.27 -14.48 2.37
C SER A 595 0.49 -12.97 2.34
N PHE A 596 -0.43 -12.25 1.68
CA PHE A 596 -0.37 -10.80 1.58
C PHE A 596 -0.71 -10.12 2.91
N PHE A 597 -1.62 -10.69 3.69
CA PHE A 597 -1.90 -10.25 5.06
C PHE A 597 -0.66 -10.35 5.96
N LEU A 598 0.07 -11.47 5.90
CA LEU A 598 1.34 -11.63 6.62
C LEU A 598 2.37 -10.59 6.16
N GLY A 599 2.43 -10.28 4.86
CA GLY A 599 3.27 -9.20 4.34
C GLY A 599 2.94 -7.83 4.96
N CYS A 600 1.65 -7.54 5.16
CA CYS A 600 1.22 -6.31 5.84
C CYS A 600 1.69 -6.29 7.30
N VAL A 601 1.49 -7.40 8.04
CA VAL A 601 1.94 -7.53 9.44
C VAL A 601 3.45 -7.34 9.58
N VAL A 602 4.24 -7.92 8.66
CA VAL A 602 5.70 -7.74 8.65
C VAL A 602 6.08 -6.29 8.36
N SER A 603 5.40 -5.63 7.43
CA SER A 603 5.65 -4.22 7.09
C SER A 603 5.38 -3.30 8.28
N ILE A 604 4.28 -3.57 9.01
CA ILE A 604 3.94 -2.86 10.24
C ILE A 604 4.97 -3.11 11.34
N ALA A 605 5.35 -4.38 11.56
CA ALA A 605 6.32 -4.76 12.60
C ALA A 605 7.72 -4.16 12.37
N LEU A 606 8.08 -3.90 11.11
CA LEU A 606 9.34 -3.26 10.72
C LEU A 606 9.24 -1.73 10.59
N ASN A 607 8.09 -1.13 10.94
CA ASN A 607 7.83 0.31 10.93
C ASN A 607 8.05 0.99 9.56
N LEU A 608 7.66 0.34 8.48
CA LEU A 608 7.80 0.91 7.14
C LEU A 608 6.57 1.72 6.77
N LYS A 609 6.81 3.00 6.48
CA LYS A 609 5.75 3.96 6.18
C LYS A 609 5.42 4.07 4.69
N ASP A 610 6.30 3.56 3.83
CA ASP A 610 6.19 3.67 2.36
C ASP A 610 6.23 2.32 1.65
N ASN A 611 5.75 2.33 0.40
CA ASN A 611 5.82 1.17 -0.49
C ASN A 611 7.27 0.82 -0.81
N THR A 612 7.76 -0.27 -0.23
CA THR A 612 9.13 -0.74 -0.44
C THR A 612 9.14 -2.02 -1.29
N ALA A 613 9.82 -1.93 -2.43
CA ALA A 613 10.01 -3.07 -3.32
C ALA A 613 10.68 -4.25 -2.60
N LEU A 614 11.54 -4.03 -1.60
CA LEU A 614 12.21 -5.11 -0.88
C LEU A 614 11.25 -6.01 -0.10
N ILE A 615 10.14 -5.46 0.39
CA ILE A 615 9.25 -6.15 1.32
C ILE A 615 8.04 -6.71 0.60
N ASP A 616 7.61 -6.07 -0.48
CA ASP A 616 6.58 -6.58 -1.38
C ASP A 616 6.96 -7.93 -2.02
N TRP A 617 8.23 -8.31 -2.09
CA TRP A 617 8.60 -9.63 -2.65
C TRP A 617 8.18 -10.80 -1.76
N LEU A 618 8.16 -10.62 -0.43
CA LEU A 618 7.82 -11.68 0.52
C LEU A 618 6.40 -12.24 0.31
N PRO A 619 5.33 -11.42 0.33
CA PRO A 619 3.96 -11.92 0.13
C PRO A 619 3.76 -12.52 -1.27
N TRP A 620 4.41 -11.95 -2.30
CA TRP A 620 4.35 -12.47 -3.66
C TRP A 620 5.04 -13.84 -3.79
N MET A 621 6.20 -14.03 -3.15
CA MET A 621 6.91 -15.31 -3.11
C MET A 621 6.13 -16.38 -2.34
N LEU A 622 5.56 -16.04 -1.19
CA LEU A 622 4.74 -16.96 -0.39
C LEU A 622 3.49 -17.38 -1.18
N SER A 623 2.80 -16.42 -1.79
CA SER A 623 1.63 -16.68 -2.65
C SER A 623 2.01 -17.55 -3.86
N GLY A 624 3.11 -17.25 -4.56
CA GLY A 624 3.59 -18.05 -5.68
C GLY A 624 3.92 -19.49 -5.30
N PHE A 625 4.52 -19.70 -4.11
CA PHE A 625 4.78 -21.03 -3.56
C PHE A 625 3.48 -21.79 -3.29
N ILE A 626 2.50 -21.13 -2.65
CA ILE A 626 1.19 -21.69 -2.33
C ILE A 626 0.46 -22.11 -3.62
N ILE A 627 0.38 -21.23 -4.62
CA ILE A 627 -0.27 -21.52 -5.90
C ILE A 627 0.41 -22.71 -6.57
N ALA A 628 1.75 -22.74 -6.60
CA ALA A 628 2.50 -23.85 -7.20
C ALA A 628 2.23 -25.18 -6.46
N PHE A 629 2.17 -25.14 -5.12
CA PHE A 629 1.88 -26.31 -4.30
C PHE A 629 0.46 -26.83 -4.51
N VAL A 630 -0.57 -25.96 -4.47
CA VAL A 630 -1.98 -26.32 -4.66
C VAL A 630 -2.24 -26.88 -6.07
N VAL A 631 -1.64 -26.27 -7.08
CA VAL A 631 -1.74 -26.77 -8.47
C VAL A 631 -1.04 -28.12 -8.60
N ALA A 632 0.16 -28.27 -8.03
CA ALA A 632 0.91 -29.53 -8.07
C ALA A 632 0.23 -30.66 -7.29
N TYR A 633 -0.48 -30.35 -6.20
CA TYR A 633 -1.13 -31.34 -5.34
C TYR A 633 -2.09 -32.24 -6.13
N GLY A 634 -1.86 -33.56 -6.09
CA GLY A 634 -2.66 -34.54 -6.83
C GLY A 634 -2.46 -34.53 -8.35
N THR A 635 -1.42 -33.86 -8.87
CA THR A 635 -1.02 -33.88 -10.29
C THR A 635 0.39 -34.43 -10.47
N ASP A 636 0.80 -34.74 -11.70
CA ASP A 636 2.15 -35.25 -12.01
C ASP A 636 3.20 -34.13 -12.19
N ILE A 637 2.88 -32.88 -11.81
CA ILE A 637 3.76 -31.72 -11.98
C ILE A 637 4.90 -31.76 -10.95
N LYS A 638 6.14 -31.55 -11.42
CA LYS A 638 7.31 -31.48 -10.54
C LYS A 638 7.38 -30.13 -9.81
N LEU A 639 7.03 -30.13 -8.53
CA LEU A 639 6.99 -28.92 -7.67
C LEU A 639 8.27 -28.07 -7.76
N ARG A 640 9.47 -28.68 -7.65
CA ARG A 640 10.75 -27.94 -7.70
C ARG A 640 10.90 -27.07 -8.94
N LYS A 641 10.46 -27.56 -10.10
CA LYS A 641 10.58 -26.79 -11.36
C LYS A 641 9.47 -25.74 -11.49
N ALA A 642 8.26 -26.05 -11.00
CA ALA A 642 7.17 -25.09 -10.97
C ALA A 642 7.52 -23.88 -10.08
N LEU A 643 8.20 -24.11 -8.95
CA LEU A 643 8.68 -23.06 -8.05
C LEU A 643 9.70 -22.12 -8.70
N VAL A 644 10.68 -22.64 -9.44
CA VAL A 644 11.66 -21.79 -10.16
C VAL A 644 10.94 -20.87 -11.15
N GLY A 645 9.96 -21.39 -11.87
CA GLY A 645 9.17 -20.58 -12.80
C GLY A 645 8.24 -19.58 -12.11
N ALA A 646 7.69 -19.92 -10.94
CA ALA A 646 6.95 -18.99 -10.10
C ALA A 646 7.84 -17.79 -9.70
N THR A 647 9.07 -18.05 -9.24
CA THR A 647 10.03 -16.99 -8.90
C THR A 647 10.31 -16.07 -10.10
N ILE A 648 10.59 -16.62 -11.27
CA ILE A 648 10.82 -15.82 -12.49
C ILE A 648 9.60 -14.94 -12.82
N SER A 649 8.39 -15.49 -12.65
CA SER A 649 7.14 -14.77 -12.94
C SER A 649 6.92 -13.61 -11.97
N ILE A 650 7.32 -13.77 -10.71
CA ILE A 650 7.28 -12.69 -9.69
C ILE A 650 8.23 -11.56 -10.08
N ILE A 651 9.46 -11.88 -10.50
CA ILE A 651 10.46 -10.87 -10.92
C ILE A 651 9.88 -9.99 -12.03
N PHE A 652 9.28 -10.59 -13.06
CA PHE A 652 8.70 -9.83 -14.17
C PHE A 652 7.39 -9.13 -13.80
N GLY A 653 6.51 -9.78 -13.03
CA GLY A 653 5.24 -9.19 -12.60
C GLY A 653 5.45 -7.98 -11.70
N LEU A 654 6.14 -8.18 -10.59
CA LEU A 654 6.41 -7.13 -9.60
C LEU A 654 7.39 -6.08 -10.15
N GLY A 655 8.42 -6.51 -10.88
CA GLY A 655 9.37 -5.61 -11.54
C GLY A 655 8.69 -4.69 -12.54
N SER A 656 7.73 -5.20 -13.33
CA SER A 656 6.96 -4.34 -14.24
C SER A 656 6.12 -3.31 -13.48
N MET A 657 5.44 -3.72 -12.40
CA MET A 657 4.58 -2.84 -11.60
C MET A 657 5.36 -1.64 -11.03
N TYR A 658 6.53 -1.90 -10.44
CA TYR A 658 7.40 -0.83 -9.96
C TYR A 658 8.00 0.00 -11.10
N SER A 659 8.38 -0.62 -12.21
CA SER A 659 8.90 0.10 -13.39
C SER A 659 7.90 1.12 -13.91
N TRP A 660 6.60 0.78 -13.97
CA TRP A 660 5.56 1.72 -14.39
C TRP A 660 5.38 2.85 -13.37
N SER A 661 5.42 2.54 -12.07
CA SER A 661 5.31 3.55 -11.01
C SER A 661 6.42 4.60 -11.08
N PHE A 662 7.65 4.18 -11.39
CA PHE A 662 8.81 5.07 -11.51
C PHE A 662 8.93 5.78 -12.86
N ALA A 663 8.56 5.10 -13.97
CA ALA A 663 8.75 5.64 -15.31
C ALA A 663 7.76 6.76 -15.68
N PHE A 664 6.58 6.78 -15.06
CA PHE A 664 5.53 7.73 -15.41
C PHE A 664 5.40 8.86 -14.38
N ASN A 665 5.35 10.11 -14.86
CA ASN A 665 5.09 11.28 -14.03
C ASN A 665 3.71 11.19 -13.35
N SER A 666 3.48 11.98 -12.31
CA SER A 666 2.28 12.06 -11.46
C SER A 666 0.99 12.54 -12.16
N GLN A 667 0.95 12.54 -13.50
CA GLN A 667 -0.20 12.89 -14.33
C GLN A 667 -0.67 11.76 -15.26
N PHE A 668 0.09 10.66 -15.38
CA PHE A 668 -0.29 9.50 -16.18
C PHE A 668 -1.02 8.44 -15.33
N ASP A 669 -2.27 8.15 -15.67
CA ASP A 669 -3.07 7.12 -14.98
C ASP A 669 -2.45 5.73 -15.20
N THR A 670 -1.98 5.11 -14.12
CA THR A 670 -1.29 3.81 -14.16
C THR A 670 -2.19 2.62 -13.87
N ARG A 671 -3.49 2.83 -13.61
CA ARG A 671 -4.42 1.74 -13.26
C ARG A 671 -4.56 0.72 -14.40
N GLU A 672 -4.44 1.15 -15.65
CA GLU A 672 -4.40 0.27 -16.83
C GLU A 672 -3.07 -0.49 -16.96
N PHE A 673 -1.95 0.08 -16.50
CA PHE A 673 -0.66 -0.63 -16.50
C PHE A 673 -0.58 -1.71 -15.41
N LEU A 674 -1.34 -1.57 -14.33
CA LEU A 674 -1.49 -2.62 -13.32
C LEU A 674 -2.05 -3.91 -13.96
N LEU A 675 -3.01 -3.80 -14.89
CA LEU A 675 -3.53 -4.94 -15.66
C LEU A 675 -2.40 -5.68 -16.40
N LEU A 676 -1.48 -4.94 -17.01
CA LEU A 676 -0.34 -5.53 -17.72
C LEU A 676 0.52 -6.35 -16.75
N SER A 677 0.79 -5.83 -15.54
CA SER A 677 1.52 -6.55 -14.50
C SER A 677 0.82 -7.83 -14.04
N TYR A 678 -0.51 -7.80 -13.88
CA TYR A 678 -1.34 -8.99 -13.63
C TYR A 678 -1.18 -10.03 -14.75
N MET A 679 -1.30 -9.60 -16.00
CA MET A 679 -1.19 -10.50 -17.17
C MET A 679 0.21 -11.10 -17.28
N ILE A 680 1.27 -10.30 -17.15
CA ILE A 680 2.67 -10.77 -17.20
C ILE A 680 2.93 -11.82 -16.13
N TYR A 681 2.50 -11.56 -14.90
CA TYR A 681 2.64 -12.51 -13.79
C TYR A 681 1.91 -13.83 -14.08
N CYS A 682 0.62 -13.76 -14.43
CA CYS A 682 -0.20 -14.95 -14.66
C CYS A 682 0.25 -15.75 -15.88
N ILE A 683 0.64 -15.08 -16.98
CA ILE A 683 1.18 -15.74 -18.19
C ILE A 683 2.51 -16.43 -17.86
N GLY A 684 3.43 -15.73 -17.19
CA GLY A 684 4.72 -16.29 -16.78
C GLY A 684 4.54 -17.55 -15.93
N PHE A 685 3.60 -17.50 -14.99
CA PHE A 685 3.31 -18.63 -14.12
C PHE A 685 2.69 -19.80 -14.89
N ALA A 686 1.73 -19.53 -15.79
CA ALA A 686 1.10 -20.55 -16.62
C ALA A 686 2.10 -21.25 -17.55
N VAL A 687 3.00 -20.49 -18.20
CA VAL A 687 4.08 -21.06 -19.03
C VAL A 687 5.02 -21.92 -18.19
N SER A 688 5.35 -21.47 -16.97
CA SER A 688 6.18 -22.22 -16.04
C SER A 688 5.59 -23.57 -15.66
N VAL A 689 4.28 -23.62 -15.39
CA VAL A 689 3.57 -24.89 -15.15
C VAL A 689 3.50 -25.74 -16.43
N ALA A 690 3.31 -25.13 -17.59
CA ALA A 690 3.28 -25.82 -18.89
C ALA A 690 4.61 -26.53 -19.20
N VAL A 691 5.75 -25.89 -18.93
CA VAL A 691 7.09 -26.46 -19.14
C VAL A 691 7.34 -27.68 -18.25
N THR A 692 6.71 -27.74 -17.08
CA THR A 692 6.95 -28.78 -16.07
C THR A 692 5.91 -29.89 -16.09
N SER A 693 4.79 -29.66 -16.78
CA SER A 693 3.77 -30.66 -17.02
C SER A 693 4.33 -31.78 -17.90
N PRO A 694 4.17 -33.05 -17.50
CA PRO A 694 4.63 -34.16 -18.33
C PRO A 694 3.86 -34.15 -19.66
N LYS A 695 4.60 -33.99 -20.76
CA LYS A 695 4.05 -34.25 -22.10
C LYS A 695 3.80 -35.76 -22.16
N SER A 696 2.57 -36.18 -21.86
CA SER A 696 2.23 -37.60 -21.78
C SER A 696 2.54 -38.36 -23.07
N GLU A 697 2.59 -37.68 -24.21
CA GLU A 697 2.84 -38.24 -25.55
C GLU A 697 4.27 -38.81 -25.78
N ARG A 698 5.13 -38.86 -24.75
CA ARG A 698 6.55 -39.23 -24.88
C ARG A 698 6.87 -40.71 -24.65
N TYR A 699 5.95 -41.50 -24.08
CA TYR A 699 6.25 -42.86 -23.61
C TYR A 699 5.91 -43.96 -24.63
N PHE A 700 6.93 -44.73 -25.04
CA PHE A 700 6.82 -45.85 -26.00
C PHE A 700 7.55 -47.10 -25.52
N LEU A 701 7.09 -48.27 -25.97
CA LEU A 701 7.83 -49.53 -25.94
C LEU A 701 8.10 -49.98 -27.36
N ARG A 702 9.38 -50.11 -27.73
CA ARG A 702 9.78 -50.80 -28.96
C ARG A 702 9.77 -52.29 -28.72
N VAL A 703 9.10 -53.04 -29.59
CA VAL A 703 8.98 -54.50 -29.51
C VAL A 703 9.74 -55.11 -30.67
N GLU A 704 10.60 -56.09 -30.37
CA GLU A 704 11.46 -56.81 -31.31
C GLU A 704 11.39 -58.32 -31.03
N GLY A 705 11.63 -59.17 -32.05
CA GLY A 705 11.63 -60.63 -31.92
C GLY A 705 10.58 -61.31 -32.82
N PRO A 706 9.65 -62.13 -32.30
CA PRO A 706 8.67 -62.89 -33.09
C PRO A 706 7.57 -62.04 -33.75
N ILE A 707 7.65 -60.71 -33.67
CA ILE A 707 6.73 -59.76 -34.30
C ILE A 707 7.51 -58.71 -35.08
N LYS A 708 6.91 -58.17 -36.15
CA LYS A 708 7.49 -57.04 -36.90
C LYS A 708 7.79 -55.89 -35.93
N THR A 709 8.99 -55.34 -36.05
CA THR A 709 9.48 -54.29 -35.15
C THR A 709 8.53 -53.10 -35.17
N MET A 710 8.00 -52.73 -34.00
CA MET A 710 7.06 -51.62 -33.87
C MET A 710 7.17 -50.94 -32.51
N ASP A 711 6.77 -49.66 -32.47
CA ASP A 711 6.76 -48.87 -31.25
C ASP A 711 5.32 -48.77 -30.72
N ILE A 712 5.04 -49.44 -29.61
CA ILE A 712 3.75 -49.40 -28.92
C ILE A 712 3.69 -48.16 -28.04
N ALA A 713 2.71 -47.30 -28.32
CA ALA A 713 2.43 -46.07 -27.60
C ALA A 713 1.83 -46.34 -26.20
N ILE A 714 2.67 -46.66 -25.22
CA ILE A 714 2.20 -46.91 -23.85
C ILE A 714 1.59 -45.68 -23.17
N TYR A 715 1.87 -44.47 -23.69
CA TYR A 715 1.23 -43.27 -23.19
C TYR A 715 -0.30 -43.27 -23.27
N LYS A 716 -0.89 -44.04 -24.20
CA LYS A 716 -2.35 -44.18 -24.32
C LYS A 716 -2.97 -44.69 -23.03
N TRP A 717 -2.27 -45.60 -22.33
CA TRP A 717 -2.70 -46.15 -21.06
C TRP A 717 -2.14 -45.39 -19.86
N MET A 718 -0.98 -44.73 -20.01
CA MET A 718 -0.42 -43.86 -18.96
C MET A 718 -1.15 -42.52 -18.81
N SER A 719 -1.86 -42.08 -19.86
CA SER A 719 -2.70 -40.86 -19.84
C SER A 719 -4.12 -41.13 -19.35
N ALA A 720 -4.57 -42.40 -19.28
CA ALA A 720 -5.92 -42.77 -18.89
C ALA A 720 -6.08 -42.86 -17.36
N ALA A 721 -6.72 -41.86 -16.75
CA ALA A 721 -6.92 -41.76 -15.29
C ALA A 721 -7.75 -42.91 -14.67
N ALA A 722 -8.51 -43.67 -15.46
CA ALA A 722 -9.36 -44.76 -14.99
C ALA A 722 -8.60 -46.08 -14.74
N ARG A 723 -7.43 -46.26 -15.37
CA ARG A 723 -6.52 -47.38 -15.11
C ARG A 723 -5.48 -46.88 -14.11
N ARG A 724 -4.93 -47.73 -13.24
CA ARG A 724 -3.96 -47.38 -12.17
C ARG A 724 -2.59 -46.88 -12.72
N LYS A 725 -2.58 -46.06 -13.78
CA LYS A 725 -1.45 -45.68 -14.65
C LYS A 725 -0.54 -46.88 -14.87
N ARG A 726 -1.16 -47.98 -15.31
CA ARG A 726 -0.53 -49.28 -15.48
C ARG A 726 -0.78 -49.83 -16.88
N VAL A 727 0.17 -50.62 -17.35
CA VAL A 727 0.09 -51.45 -18.56
C VAL A 727 0.46 -52.86 -18.15
N LEU A 728 -0.53 -53.75 -18.15
CA LEU A 728 -0.34 -55.19 -17.98
C LEU A 728 0.08 -55.79 -19.33
N ILE A 729 1.09 -56.65 -19.27
CA ILE A 729 1.67 -57.37 -20.39
C ILE A 729 1.50 -58.87 -20.11
N GLY A 730 0.91 -59.62 -21.03
CA GLY A 730 0.66 -61.06 -20.86
C GLY A 730 -0.18 -61.65 -22.00
N LYS A 731 -0.55 -62.93 -21.89
CA LYS A 731 -1.39 -63.61 -22.91
C LYS A 731 -2.90 -63.36 -22.76
N SER A 732 -3.35 -62.90 -21.59
CA SER A 732 -4.78 -62.70 -21.30
C SER A 732 -5.39 -61.57 -22.11
N VAL A 733 -6.68 -61.70 -22.43
CA VAL A 733 -7.51 -60.64 -23.03
C VAL A 733 -7.63 -59.42 -22.09
N ASN A 734 -7.41 -59.62 -20.79
CA ASN A 734 -7.45 -58.56 -19.79
C ASN A 734 -6.18 -57.68 -19.78
N CYS A 735 -5.11 -58.08 -20.47
CA CYS A 735 -3.89 -57.27 -20.56
C CYS A 735 -4.05 -56.11 -21.55
N GLU A 736 -3.59 -54.92 -21.19
CA GLU A 736 -3.54 -53.80 -22.14
C GLU A 736 -2.60 -54.08 -23.32
N LEU A 737 -1.54 -54.85 -23.08
CA LEU A 737 -0.62 -55.33 -24.08
C LEU A 737 -0.69 -56.85 -24.15
N GLN A 738 -1.64 -57.33 -24.95
CA GLN A 738 -1.83 -58.76 -25.17
C GLN A 738 -0.76 -59.31 -26.13
N MET A 739 0.03 -60.26 -25.65
CA MET A 739 1.07 -60.94 -26.42
C MET A 739 0.48 -62.15 -27.16
N SER A 740 -0.19 -61.92 -28.28
CA SER A 740 -0.78 -62.98 -29.12
C SER A 740 0.19 -63.56 -30.16
N TRP A 741 1.37 -62.96 -30.32
CA TRP A 741 2.33 -63.32 -31.38
C TRP A 741 3.40 -64.34 -30.96
N ASP A 742 3.68 -64.50 -29.65
CA ASP A 742 4.65 -65.48 -29.16
C ASP A 742 3.93 -66.72 -28.61
N LEU A 743 3.59 -67.62 -29.53
CA LEU A 743 2.85 -68.84 -29.23
C LEU A 743 3.71 -69.90 -28.53
N THR A 744 5.02 -69.88 -28.77
CA THR A 744 5.95 -70.96 -28.34
C THR A 744 6.50 -70.81 -26.93
N SER A 745 6.58 -69.58 -26.41
CA SER A 745 7.12 -69.35 -25.08
C SER A 745 6.08 -69.52 -23.97
N PRO A 746 6.49 -70.03 -22.79
CA PRO A 746 5.65 -70.08 -21.60
C PRO A 746 5.51 -68.66 -21.03
N ILE A 747 4.50 -67.93 -21.48
CA ILE A 747 4.15 -66.59 -20.99
C ILE A 747 2.85 -66.72 -20.20
N ALA A 748 2.83 -66.23 -18.97
CA ALA A 748 1.68 -66.24 -18.10
C ALA A 748 0.52 -65.37 -18.63
N PRO A 749 -0.73 -65.61 -18.16
CA PRO A 749 -1.87 -64.76 -18.49
C PRO A 749 -1.61 -63.27 -18.19
N GLU A 750 -1.01 -62.96 -17.03
CA GLU A 750 -0.50 -61.63 -16.65
C GLU A 750 0.97 -61.76 -16.22
N GLN A 751 1.92 -61.42 -17.11
CA GLN A 751 3.34 -61.69 -16.89
C GLN A 751 4.07 -60.53 -16.19
N ALA A 752 3.80 -59.30 -16.62
CA ALA A 752 4.49 -58.11 -16.14
C ALA A 752 3.56 -56.90 -16.13
N GLU A 753 3.87 -55.93 -15.27
CA GLU A 753 3.18 -54.67 -15.19
C GLU A 753 4.17 -53.52 -15.31
N ILE A 754 3.89 -52.57 -16.20
CA ILE A 754 4.56 -51.28 -16.20
C ILE A 754 3.65 -50.29 -15.50
N ARG A 755 4.13 -49.66 -14.43
CA ARG A 755 3.37 -48.72 -13.61
C ARG A 755 4.09 -47.37 -13.50
N MET A 756 3.33 -46.28 -13.60
CA MET A 756 3.86 -44.95 -13.31
C MET A 756 3.75 -44.65 -11.81
N VAL A 757 4.89 -44.38 -11.18
CA VAL A 757 4.98 -43.99 -9.76
C VAL A 757 5.82 -42.70 -9.69
N ASN A 758 5.25 -41.64 -9.13
CA ASN A 758 5.91 -40.33 -8.96
C ASN A 758 6.56 -39.78 -10.25
N GLY A 759 5.86 -39.91 -11.38
CA GLY A 759 6.32 -39.41 -12.69
C GLY A 759 7.46 -40.23 -13.34
N ASN A 760 7.82 -41.38 -12.77
CA ASN A 760 8.75 -42.34 -13.36
C ASN A 760 8.04 -43.66 -13.68
N LEU A 761 8.48 -44.32 -14.74
CA LEU A 761 7.97 -45.63 -15.13
C LEU A 761 8.77 -46.74 -14.46
N TYR A 762 8.08 -47.76 -13.97
CA TYR A 762 8.67 -48.94 -13.34
C TYR A 762 8.10 -50.19 -14.00
N LEU A 763 8.97 -51.15 -14.30
CA LEU A 763 8.63 -52.52 -14.65
C LEU A 763 8.56 -53.36 -13.36
N ILE A 764 7.51 -54.15 -13.24
CA ILE A 764 7.27 -55.07 -12.13
C ILE A 764 6.95 -56.44 -12.77
N ALA A 765 7.76 -57.46 -12.48
CA ALA A 765 7.43 -58.83 -12.86
C ALA A 765 6.30 -59.33 -11.94
N LEU A 766 5.21 -59.84 -12.53
CA LEU A 766 4.12 -60.47 -11.77
C LEU A 766 4.35 -61.98 -11.63
N GLU A 767 5.03 -62.58 -12.60
CA GLU A 767 5.39 -63.99 -12.66
C GLU A 767 6.85 -64.14 -13.09
N GLU A 768 7.44 -65.33 -12.86
CA GLU A 768 8.77 -65.68 -13.35
C GLU A 768 8.81 -65.71 -14.90
N GLY A 769 9.94 -65.29 -15.50
CA GLY A 769 10.10 -65.26 -16.96
C GLY A 769 10.27 -63.87 -17.58
N VAL A 770 10.37 -62.82 -16.77
CA VAL A 770 10.81 -61.49 -17.20
C VAL A 770 12.32 -61.38 -17.01
N TYR A 771 13.08 -61.11 -18.07
CA TYR A 771 14.53 -61.00 -18.00
C TYR A 771 15.00 -59.59 -18.34
N HIS A 772 16.05 -59.14 -17.65
CA HIS A 772 16.78 -57.91 -17.95
C HIS A 772 18.27 -58.24 -17.99
N ASP A 773 18.97 -57.89 -19.08
CA ASP A 773 20.38 -58.24 -19.31
C ASP A 773 20.67 -59.74 -19.05
N LYS A 774 19.80 -60.61 -19.58
CA LYS A 774 19.85 -62.08 -19.41
C LYS A 774 19.71 -62.58 -17.96
N LYS A 775 19.43 -61.70 -16.99
CA LYS A 775 19.14 -62.08 -15.60
C LYS A 775 17.62 -62.05 -15.34
N PRO A 776 17.05 -63.06 -14.68
CA PRO A 776 15.64 -63.04 -14.33
C PRO A 776 15.37 -61.93 -13.30
N LEU A 777 14.32 -61.14 -13.55
CA LEU A 777 13.83 -60.16 -12.60
C LEU A 777 13.05 -60.89 -11.49
N ARG A 778 13.33 -60.59 -10.23
CA ARG A 778 12.57 -61.17 -9.11
C ARG A 778 11.11 -60.70 -9.15
N VAL A 779 10.19 -61.61 -8.85
CA VAL A 779 8.75 -61.32 -8.80
C VAL A 779 8.47 -60.18 -7.80
N HIS A 780 7.59 -59.27 -8.19
CA HIS A 780 7.21 -58.04 -7.47
C HIS A 780 8.33 -57.01 -7.21
N LEU A 781 9.55 -57.24 -7.70
CA LEU A 781 10.62 -56.25 -7.61
C LEU A 781 10.37 -55.11 -8.62
N ARG A 782 10.35 -53.87 -8.13
CA ARG A 782 10.20 -52.68 -8.97
C ARG A 782 11.53 -52.31 -9.60
N LYS A 783 11.62 -52.34 -10.93
CA LYS A 783 12.79 -51.87 -11.68
C LYS A 783 12.43 -50.62 -12.48
N ARG A 784 13.17 -49.52 -12.28
CA ARG A 784 12.90 -48.26 -12.99
C ARG A 784 13.21 -48.41 -14.49
N LEU A 785 12.28 -47.96 -15.33
CA LEU A 785 12.45 -47.82 -16.76
C LEU A 785 13.06 -46.43 -17.07
N TYR A 786 14.20 -46.43 -17.76
CA TYR A 786 14.84 -45.24 -18.31
C TYR A 786 15.00 -45.41 -19.82
N HIS A 787 15.07 -44.32 -20.59
CA HIS A 787 15.20 -44.40 -22.05
C HIS A 787 16.31 -45.38 -22.47
N GLY A 788 15.97 -46.36 -23.32
CA GLY A 788 16.85 -47.44 -23.76
C GLY A 788 16.83 -48.70 -22.88
N PHE A 789 16.07 -48.73 -21.78
CA PHE A 789 15.97 -49.91 -20.91
C PHE A 789 15.36 -51.10 -21.64
N LYS A 790 16.05 -52.24 -21.65
CA LYS A 790 15.64 -53.45 -22.35
C LYS A 790 15.20 -54.53 -21.36
N PHE A 791 14.10 -55.20 -21.64
CA PHE A 791 13.67 -56.41 -20.94
C PHE A 791 13.07 -57.39 -21.94
N SER A 792 13.06 -58.67 -21.62
CA SER A 792 12.47 -59.70 -22.48
C SER A 792 11.44 -60.53 -21.73
N ILE A 793 10.40 -60.91 -22.46
CA ILE A 793 9.34 -61.82 -22.02
C ILE A 793 9.19 -62.85 -23.13
N GLY A 794 9.42 -64.13 -22.81
CA GLY A 794 9.53 -65.17 -23.84
C GLY A 794 10.66 -64.86 -24.83
N LYS A 795 10.36 -64.93 -26.13
CA LYS A 795 11.27 -64.55 -27.22
C LYS A 795 11.15 -63.08 -27.62
N THR A 796 10.23 -62.32 -27.00
CA THR A 796 9.99 -60.92 -27.33
C THR A 796 10.89 -60.01 -26.49
N GLN A 797 11.63 -59.11 -27.16
CA GLN A 797 12.42 -58.08 -26.52
C GLN A 797 11.68 -56.73 -26.55
N PHE A 798 11.53 -56.14 -25.38
CA PHE A 798 10.95 -54.82 -25.19
C PHE A 798 12.05 -53.83 -24.84
N THR A 799 12.09 -52.71 -25.56
CA THR A 799 12.96 -51.56 -25.24
C THR A 799 12.11 -50.36 -24.93
N TYR A 800 12.22 -49.82 -23.72
CA TYR A 800 11.52 -48.59 -23.34
C TYR A 800 12.18 -47.37 -23.99
N ILE A 801 11.39 -46.53 -24.66
CA ILE A 801 11.85 -45.36 -25.40
C ILE A 801 11.02 -44.15 -24.99
N GLU A 802 11.72 -43.10 -24.55
CA GLU A 802 11.18 -41.74 -24.45
C GLU A 802 11.45 -41.01 -25.77
N LYS A 803 10.40 -40.61 -26.48
CA LYS A 803 10.53 -39.79 -27.70
C LYS A 803 10.30 -38.33 -27.34
N ASP A 804 11.24 -37.46 -27.68
CA ASP A 804 10.99 -36.03 -27.70
C ASP A 804 10.12 -35.71 -28.91
N LEU A 805 8.96 -35.11 -28.65
CA LEU A 805 8.16 -34.38 -29.63
C LEU A 805 8.67 -32.95 -29.74
#